data_AF-A0A3D9C536-F1
#
_entry.id   AF-A0A3D9C536-F1
#
_cell.length_a   1.000
_cell.length_b   1.000
_cell.length_c   1.000
_cell.angle_alpha   90.00
_cell.angle_beta   90.00
_cell.angle_gamma   90.00
#
_symmetry.space_group_name_H-M   'P 1'
#
loop_
_entity.id
_entity.type
_entity.pdbx_description
1 polymer ?
#
loop_
_entity_poly.entity_id
_entity_poly.type
_entity_poly.pdbx_seq_one_letter_code
_entity_poly.pdbx_strand_id
1 'polypeptide(L)'
;MNRIRLSKFALEENYPISDLILFLNENGFKKREDSNELISENEIQFVKNNFNSYLNQNSENYEDYKNKFLNKLTTKSDVNTPVQLKIIEAANREKLLVERIIGFTDFDWEFLIAKYNGEVSQPVPFSIFDEIICDLLLVENLSKRKIGEILGLNVADDPAERAIVEKSLKSLKDEDIIEGTTDGYQLTDIGKEYAKNGIKYSYFNRNFTIYFDTTGRNQEHAKSELRKLKSEKSQLPVKAVPVSLEQIREFAVFQAPEVHFPENNYILQSTTLINAEKYIAKLWVIFLDNFKENKSRVLVYDESQNKIVEQLSKDLNNRDDLKKHLLEKLVQNTDELSITEEVKSSEQIHEENELIEKQNLLDVAQKAENTVEIQKLQREFKTQKRSFNSTEFELELKEIFEESNDELWFISPWLRYHAIKYRYNYFEQQLRQGAKIFIVYSLPEKENDIMADERAKKMLDELESKYRNFYIHQLPKFHYKNVWIRNKNTPNILYTGSFNILSFYVDKNSKNVRQEQMIKIDWNDETETMYFNFIEEFGKKYIMKEGQSFNNLIDSVPFTVDVEFLSKIKTIDNIKLNTFRNIGFPNFDRTLEQLEKSKSIALKQLGKDVFLKDLMDVQNQVETLFNKKVNRITKKKLLDSFDTLIQDYYFFKDDFSEELNELYKKIGKLQTSN
;
A
#
# COMPACT_ATOMS: atom_id res chain seq x y z
N MET A 1 -12.06 25.65 22.39
CA MET A 1 -10.73 25.20 21.93
C MET A 1 -10.17 24.30 23.00
N ASN A 2 -9.94 23.02 22.70
CA ASN A 2 -9.34 22.11 23.67
C ASN A 2 -7.89 22.55 23.92
N ARG A 3 -7.53 22.71 25.19
CA ARG A 3 -6.14 22.90 25.62
C ARG A 3 -5.74 21.66 26.40
N ILE A 4 -4.61 21.06 26.04
CA ILE A 4 -4.05 19.91 26.76
C ILE A 4 -2.74 20.32 27.43
N ARG A 5 -2.31 19.57 28.45
CA ARG A 5 -1.02 19.80 29.09
C ARG A 5 0.11 19.49 28.11
N LEU A 6 1.07 20.42 27.98
CA LEU A 6 2.24 20.29 27.11
C LEU A 6 3.05 19.04 27.47
N SER A 7 3.23 18.77 28.76
CA SER A 7 3.90 17.57 29.27
C SER A 7 3.21 16.27 28.89
N LYS A 8 1.86 16.25 28.90
CA LYS A 8 1.08 15.09 28.45
C LYS A 8 1.25 14.87 26.96
N PHE A 9 1.18 15.94 26.17
CA PHE A 9 1.40 15.88 24.72
C PHE A 9 2.82 15.41 24.36
N ALA A 10 3.84 15.97 25.01
CA ALA A 10 5.24 15.56 24.82
C ALA A 10 5.44 14.08 25.16
N LEU A 11 4.84 13.59 26.24
CA LEU A 11 4.90 12.18 26.62
C LEU A 11 4.17 11.28 25.60
N GLU A 12 2.98 11.68 25.15
CA GLU A 12 2.19 10.93 24.17
C GLU A 12 2.91 10.80 22.82
N GLU A 13 3.57 11.86 22.35
CA GLU A 13 4.35 11.87 21.11
C GLU A 13 5.81 11.44 21.30
N ASN A 14 6.23 11.15 22.54
CA ASN A 14 7.60 10.77 22.92
C ASN A 14 8.66 11.83 22.51
N TYR A 15 8.33 13.10 22.73
CA TYR A 15 9.19 14.24 22.47
C TYR A 15 9.96 14.67 23.73
N PRO A 16 11.26 14.99 23.62
CA PRO A 16 11.99 15.64 24.71
C PRO A 16 11.34 16.99 25.00
N ILE A 17 10.82 17.16 26.23
CA ILE A 17 10.03 18.34 26.57
C ILE A 17 10.84 19.64 26.46
N SER A 18 12.13 19.60 26.83
CA SER A 18 13.01 20.76 26.76
C SER A 18 13.27 21.19 25.31
N ASP A 19 13.52 20.25 24.39
CA ASP A 19 13.68 20.56 22.95
C ASP A 19 12.37 21.07 22.34
N LEU A 20 11.23 20.51 22.75
CA LEU A 20 9.92 20.94 22.28
C LEU A 20 9.61 22.37 22.73
N ILE A 21 9.95 22.73 23.96
CA ILE A 21 9.80 24.09 24.49
C ILE A 21 10.72 25.05 23.75
N LEU A 22 11.98 24.67 23.55
CA LEU A 22 12.94 25.47 22.78
C LEU A 22 12.40 25.75 21.38
N PHE A 23 11.97 24.71 20.66
CA PHE A 23 11.35 24.83 19.35
C PHE A 23 10.12 25.74 19.37
N LEU A 24 9.21 25.58 20.33
CA LEU A 24 8.02 26.44 20.42
C LEU A 24 8.38 27.90 20.68
N ASN A 25 9.41 28.16 21.49
CA ASN A 25 9.87 29.50 21.83
C ASN A 25 10.59 30.21 20.68
N GLU A 26 11.46 29.50 19.96
CA GLU A 26 12.08 29.99 18.72
C GLU A 26 11.02 30.38 17.67
N ASN A 27 9.83 29.80 17.77
CA ASN A 27 8.69 30.04 16.89
C ASN A 27 7.62 30.96 17.46
N GLY A 28 7.90 31.65 18.57
CA GLY A 28 7.04 32.69 19.12
C GLY A 28 5.85 32.20 19.95
N PHE A 29 5.76 30.90 20.27
CA PHE A 29 4.63 30.32 21.03
C PHE A 29 4.77 30.43 22.56
N LYS A 30 5.85 31.04 23.07
CA LYS A 30 6.10 31.39 24.49
C LYS A 30 5.64 30.30 25.49
N LYS A 31 6.31 29.15 25.50
CA LYS A 31 6.08 28.00 26.38
C LYS A 31 7.15 27.86 27.46
N ARG A 32 6.77 27.20 28.56
CA ARG A 32 7.63 26.97 29.72
C ARG A 32 7.65 25.51 30.11
N GLU A 33 8.69 25.13 30.83
CA GLU A 33 8.81 23.80 31.43
C GLU A 33 8.04 23.75 32.76
N ASP A 34 6.71 23.92 32.69
CA ASP A 34 5.79 23.74 33.82
C ASP A 34 4.85 22.55 33.56
N SER A 35 4.66 21.73 34.59
CA SER A 35 3.68 20.64 34.65
C SER A 35 2.25 21.01 34.21
N ASN A 36 1.87 22.29 34.35
CA ASN A 36 0.55 22.82 33.99
C ASN A 36 0.54 23.66 32.70
N GLU A 37 1.68 23.80 32.01
CA GLU A 37 1.77 24.53 30.75
C GLU A 37 0.81 23.90 29.73
N LEU A 38 0.08 24.74 29.00
CA LEU A 38 -0.96 24.29 28.07
C LEU A 38 -0.52 24.52 26.62
N ILE A 39 -0.87 23.57 25.76
CA ILE A 39 -0.72 23.68 24.31
C ILE A 39 -2.11 23.65 23.64
N SER A 40 -2.30 24.55 22.70
CA SER A 40 -3.51 24.70 21.88
C SER A 40 -3.49 23.78 20.66
N GLU A 41 -4.66 23.53 20.07
CA GLU A 41 -4.79 22.70 18.85
C GLU A 41 -3.91 23.22 17.68
N ASN A 42 -3.83 24.53 17.49
CA ASN A 42 -3.00 25.13 16.43
C ASN A 42 -1.50 24.89 16.68
N GLU A 43 -1.05 25.04 17.93
CA GLU A 43 0.34 24.76 18.33
C GLU A 43 0.68 23.28 18.19
N ILE A 44 -0.24 22.38 18.60
CA ILE A 44 -0.09 20.93 18.40
C ILE A 44 0.08 20.63 16.91
N GLN A 45 -0.75 21.20 16.04
CA GLN A 45 -0.65 20.96 14.61
C GLN A 45 0.67 21.49 14.06
N PHE A 46 1.11 22.68 14.49
CA PHE A 46 2.41 23.23 14.10
C PHE A 46 3.58 22.32 14.51
N VAL A 47 3.58 21.81 15.75
CA VAL A 47 4.57 20.85 16.24
C VAL A 47 4.55 19.57 15.41
N LYS A 48 3.38 18.97 15.22
CA LYS A 48 3.23 17.72 14.44
C LYS A 48 3.75 17.85 13.02
N ASN A 49 3.67 19.04 12.43
CA ASN A 49 4.15 19.28 11.08
C ASN A 49 5.66 19.49 11.02
N ASN A 50 6.28 20.12 12.02
CA ASN A 50 7.61 20.72 11.88
C ASN A 50 8.67 20.22 12.86
N PHE A 51 8.27 19.68 14.01
CA PHE A 51 9.21 19.38 15.10
C PHE A 51 10.14 18.20 14.78
N ASN A 52 9.66 17.17 14.08
CA ASN A 52 10.54 16.07 13.68
C ASN A 52 11.64 16.53 12.72
N SER A 53 11.34 17.47 11.82
CA SER A 53 12.37 18.05 10.96
C SER A 53 13.38 18.88 11.75
N TYR A 54 12.92 19.64 12.74
CA TYR A 54 13.79 20.37 13.66
C TYR A 54 14.77 19.44 14.38
N LEU A 55 14.29 18.30 14.89
CA LEU A 55 15.12 17.31 15.57
C LEU A 55 16.17 16.72 14.63
N ASN A 56 15.79 16.36 13.39
CA ASN A 56 16.71 15.82 12.38
C ASN A 56 17.85 16.79 12.00
N GLN A 57 17.67 18.10 12.19
CA GLN A 57 18.67 19.13 11.90
C GLN A 57 19.59 19.41 13.10
N ASN A 58 19.10 19.29 14.33
CA ASN A 58 19.77 19.83 15.52
C ASN A 58 20.31 18.79 16.52
N SER A 59 20.09 17.49 16.31
CA SER A 59 20.52 16.47 17.28
C SER A 59 21.41 15.40 16.67
N GLU A 60 22.66 15.30 17.16
CA GLU A 60 23.63 14.26 16.78
C GLU A 60 23.29 12.86 17.33
N ASN A 61 22.38 12.76 18.32
CA ASN A 61 22.01 11.52 19.03
C ASN A 61 20.55 11.06 18.81
N TYR A 62 19.95 11.35 17.65
CA TYR A 62 18.51 11.17 17.42
C TYR A 62 18.05 9.77 16.97
N GLU A 63 18.96 8.89 16.57
CA GLU A 63 18.63 7.58 15.98
C GLU A 63 17.73 6.71 16.89
N ASP A 64 17.93 6.75 18.22
CA ASP A 64 17.10 5.97 19.16
C ASP A 64 15.66 6.49 19.32
N TYR A 65 15.43 7.79 19.13
CA TYR A 65 14.09 8.41 19.24
C TYR A 65 13.31 8.33 17.92
N LYS A 66 14.01 8.50 16.78
CA LYS A 66 13.48 8.36 15.41
C LYS A 66 12.83 6.98 15.21
N ASN A 67 13.52 5.91 15.61
CA ASN A 67 13.08 4.52 15.40
C ASN A 67 11.80 4.14 16.19
N LYS A 68 11.54 4.72 17.36
CA LYS A 68 10.31 4.47 18.14
C LYS A 68 9.10 5.27 17.64
N PHE A 69 9.30 6.51 17.19
CA PHE A 69 8.22 7.34 16.64
C PHE A 69 7.84 6.90 15.22
N LEU A 70 8.81 6.49 14.38
CA LEU A 70 8.52 5.90 13.07
C LEU A 70 7.61 4.67 13.22
N ASN A 71 7.86 3.80 14.20
CA ASN A 71 7.00 2.65 14.49
C ASN A 71 5.55 3.02 14.87
N LYS A 72 5.30 4.25 15.36
CA LYS A 72 3.97 4.76 15.70
C LYS A 72 3.27 5.43 14.50
N LEU A 73 4.03 5.99 13.56
CA LEU A 73 3.50 6.51 12.28
C LEU A 73 3.29 5.40 11.24
N THR A 74 4.15 4.37 11.22
CA THR A 74 4.00 3.20 10.35
C THR A 74 2.90 2.25 10.84
N THR A 75 2.48 2.34 12.12
CA THR A 75 1.28 1.68 12.60
C THR A 75 0.02 2.48 12.21
N LYS A 76 -0.41 2.25 10.95
CA LYS A 76 -1.69 2.68 10.36
C LYS A 76 -1.85 4.18 10.10
N SER A 77 -1.10 4.72 9.15
CA SER A 77 -1.76 5.57 8.16
C SER A 77 -2.22 4.67 7.02
N ASP A 78 -3.50 4.31 7.01
CA ASP A 78 -4.19 3.77 5.83
C ASP A 78 -4.17 4.86 4.74
N VAL A 79 -3.02 5.09 4.11
CA VAL A 79 -3.01 5.74 2.81
C VAL A 79 -3.74 4.76 1.92
N ASN A 80 -4.99 5.08 1.57
CA ASN A 80 -5.85 4.23 0.76
C ASN A 80 -5.14 3.92 -0.57
N THR A 81 -4.41 2.81 -0.62
CA THR A 81 -3.58 2.44 -1.75
C THR A 81 -4.48 2.27 -2.96
N PRO A 82 -4.29 3.09 -4.00
CA PRO A 82 -5.15 3.03 -5.18
C PRO A 82 -5.09 1.66 -5.85
N VAL A 83 -6.20 1.23 -6.43
CA VAL A 83 -6.35 -0.14 -6.97
C VAL A 83 -5.30 -0.45 -8.04
N GLN A 84 -4.86 0.56 -8.78
CA GLN A 84 -3.81 0.47 -9.79
C GLN A 84 -2.49 0.04 -9.15
N LEU A 85 -2.08 0.67 -8.05
CA LEU A 85 -0.88 0.26 -7.31
C LEU A 85 -1.02 -1.17 -6.79
N LYS A 86 -2.22 -1.59 -6.34
CA LYS A 86 -2.46 -2.98 -5.92
C LYS A 86 -2.31 -3.97 -7.07
N ILE A 87 -2.83 -3.63 -8.26
CA ILE A 87 -2.70 -4.43 -9.49
C ILE A 87 -1.23 -4.55 -9.89
N ILE A 88 -0.51 -3.42 -9.95
CA ILE A 88 0.91 -3.35 -10.32
C ILE A 88 1.76 -4.13 -9.31
N GLU A 89 1.50 -3.97 -8.01
CA GLU A 89 2.18 -4.68 -6.94
C GLU A 89 1.95 -6.20 -7.02
N ALA A 90 0.71 -6.62 -7.28
CA ALA A 90 0.39 -8.04 -7.48
C ALA A 90 1.08 -8.61 -8.72
N ALA A 91 1.11 -7.88 -9.83
CA ALA A 91 1.83 -8.29 -11.04
C ALA A 91 3.35 -8.37 -10.81
N ASN A 92 3.94 -7.39 -10.10
CA ASN A 92 5.38 -7.34 -9.86
C ASN A 92 5.88 -8.52 -9.01
N ARG A 93 5.02 -9.12 -8.19
CA ARG A 93 5.33 -10.34 -7.42
C ARG A 93 5.36 -11.60 -8.29
N GLU A 94 4.58 -11.64 -9.37
CA GLU A 94 4.39 -12.82 -10.24
C GLU A 94 5.14 -12.71 -11.58
N LYS A 95 5.66 -11.54 -11.93
CA LYS A 95 6.38 -11.32 -13.20
C LYS A 95 7.81 -11.87 -13.13
N LEU A 96 8.34 -12.26 -14.29
CA LEU A 96 9.75 -12.59 -14.46
C LEU A 96 10.61 -11.32 -14.55
N LEU A 97 11.91 -11.45 -14.33
CA LEU A 97 12.87 -10.34 -14.54
C LEU A 97 12.89 -9.88 -16.01
N VAL A 98 12.62 -10.80 -16.92
CA VAL A 98 12.54 -10.56 -18.37
C VAL A 98 11.17 -10.09 -18.85
N GLU A 99 10.26 -9.79 -17.91
CA GLU A 99 8.92 -9.30 -18.21
C GLU A 99 8.74 -7.84 -17.77
N ARG A 100 8.00 -7.07 -18.58
CA ARG A 100 7.59 -5.69 -18.28
C ARG A 100 6.09 -5.57 -18.28
N ILE A 101 5.53 -4.80 -17.35
CA ILE A 101 4.10 -4.52 -17.32
C ILE A 101 3.74 -3.55 -18.44
N ILE A 102 3.03 -4.01 -19.47
CA ILE A 102 2.56 -3.16 -20.57
C ILE A 102 1.43 -2.25 -20.06
N GLY A 103 0.47 -2.83 -19.36
CA GLY A 103 -0.70 -2.15 -18.83
C GLY A 103 -1.75 -3.15 -18.35
N PHE A 104 -2.91 -2.65 -17.92
CA PHE A 104 -4.02 -3.49 -17.47
C PHE A 104 -5.37 -2.93 -17.94
N THR A 105 -6.33 -3.82 -18.13
CA THR A 105 -7.69 -3.48 -18.59
C THR A 105 -8.73 -4.25 -17.78
N ASP A 106 -9.92 -3.67 -17.68
CA ASP A 106 -11.06 -4.30 -17.04
C ASP A 106 -11.64 -5.41 -17.92
N PHE A 107 -12.05 -6.51 -17.29
CA PHE A 107 -12.64 -7.66 -17.96
C PHE A 107 -13.79 -8.26 -17.16
N ASP A 108 -14.93 -8.39 -17.83
CA ASP A 108 -16.14 -9.03 -17.29
C ASP A 108 -16.07 -10.53 -17.58
N TRP A 109 -15.71 -11.32 -16.57
CA TRP A 109 -15.64 -12.77 -16.66
C TRP A 109 -17.04 -13.36 -16.47
N GLU A 110 -17.63 -13.82 -17.56
CA GLU A 110 -18.97 -14.39 -17.55
C GLU A 110 -18.94 -15.90 -17.27
N PHE A 111 -19.82 -16.36 -16.40
CA PHE A 111 -20.03 -17.78 -16.13
C PHE A 111 -21.49 -18.10 -15.76
N LEU A 112 -21.85 -19.38 -15.83
CA LEU A 112 -23.17 -19.89 -15.55
C LEU A 112 -23.14 -20.86 -14.38
N ILE A 113 -24.10 -20.75 -13.47
CA ILE A 113 -24.35 -21.76 -12.43
C ILE A 113 -25.66 -22.46 -12.77
N ALA A 114 -25.60 -23.75 -13.07
CA ALA A 114 -26.79 -24.58 -13.26
C ALA A 114 -26.99 -25.53 -12.08
N LYS A 115 -28.21 -25.60 -11.58
CA LYS A 115 -28.62 -26.55 -10.54
C LYS A 115 -29.40 -27.68 -11.17
N TYR A 116 -29.00 -28.90 -10.84
CA TYR A 116 -29.59 -30.13 -11.34
C TYR A 116 -30.13 -30.96 -10.19
N ASN A 117 -31.18 -31.72 -10.48
CA ASN A 117 -31.58 -32.88 -9.69
C ASN A 117 -31.13 -34.13 -10.44
N GLY A 118 -30.25 -34.91 -9.83
CA GLY A 118 -29.72 -36.14 -10.41
C GLY A 118 -30.20 -37.38 -9.68
N GLU A 119 -30.52 -38.41 -10.44
CA GLU A 119 -30.69 -39.78 -9.95
C GLU A 119 -29.34 -40.49 -10.03
N VAL A 120 -28.86 -40.99 -8.89
CA VAL A 120 -27.50 -41.54 -8.75
C VAL A 120 -27.60 -42.97 -8.27
N SER A 121 -26.89 -43.89 -8.93
CA SER A 121 -26.66 -45.23 -8.40
C SER A 121 -25.39 -45.25 -7.55
N GLN A 122 -25.43 -45.87 -6.39
CA GLN A 122 -24.27 -46.12 -5.52
C GLN A 122 -24.13 -47.62 -5.22
N PRO A 123 -22.90 -48.11 -5.01
CA PRO A 123 -22.69 -49.50 -4.61
C PRO A 123 -23.15 -49.68 -3.16
N VAL A 124 -23.77 -50.82 -2.90
CA VAL A 124 -24.10 -51.30 -1.57
C VAL A 124 -23.50 -52.70 -1.47
N PRO A 125 -22.70 -53.00 -0.44
CA PRO A 125 -22.19 -54.34 -0.26
C PRO A 125 -23.35 -55.29 0.03
N PHE A 126 -23.23 -56.53 -0.44
CA PHE A 126 -24.09 -57.59 0.06
C PHE A 126 -23.92 -57.73 1.58
N SER A 127 -24.97 -58.14 2.28
CA SER A 127 -24.73 -58.76 3.58
C SER A 127 -24.03 -60.09 3.34
N ILE A 128 -23.20 -60.55 4.29
CA ILE A 128 -22.50 -61.85 4.19
C ILE A 128 -23.49 -62.97 3.83
N PHE A 129 -24.70 -62.90 4.36
CA PHE A 129 -25.72 -63.91 4.13
C PHE A 129 -26.32 -63.84 2.72
N ASP A 130 -26.54 -62.62 2.19
CA ASP A 130 -27.04 -62.41 0.84
C ASP A 130 -25.98 -62.77 -0.22
N GLU A 131 -24.71 -62.47 0.06
CA GLU A 131 -23.55 -62.83 -0.78
C GLU A 131 -23.46 -64.36 -0.94
N ILE A 132 -23.47 -65.10 0.17
CA ILE A 132 -23.40 -66.57 0.14
C ILE A 132 -24.61 -67.16 -0.59
N ILE A 133 -25.82 -66.63 -0.39
CA ILE A 133 -27.01 -67.10 -1.13
C ILE A 133 -26.85 -66.84 -2.63
N CYS A 134 -26.41 -65.65 -3.02
CA CYS A 134 -26.16 -65.32 -4.42
C CYS A 134 -25.06 -66.21 -5.03
N ASP A 135 -23.98 -66.49 -4.30
CA ASP A 135 -22.91 -67.40 -4.75
C ASP A 135 -23.40 -68.83 -4.95
N LEU A 136 -24.24 -69.33 -4.04
CA LEU A 136 -24.86 -70.64 -4.20
C LEU A 136 -25.78 -70.69 -5.43
N LEU A 137 -26.55 -69.62 -5.67
CA LEU A 137 -27.45 -69.50 -6.81
C LEU A 137 -26.74 -69.20 -8.14
N LEU A 138 -25.48 -68.76 -8.12
CA LEU A 138 -24.63 -68.67 -9.31
C LEU A 138 -24.21 -70.06 -9.81
N VAL A 139 -24.12 -71.05 -8.92
CA VAL A 139 -23.71 -72.42 -9.24
C VAL A 139 -24.90 -73.24 -9.76
N GLU A 140 -26.02 -73.21 -9.04
CA GLU A 140 -27.23 -73.95 -9.42
C GLU A 140 -28.50 -73.33 -8.80
N ASN A 141 -29.66 -73.65 -9.39
CA ASN A 141 -30.95 -73.24 -8.84
C ASN A 141 -31.27 -74.09 -7.60
N LEU A 142 -31.53 -73.45 -6.46
CA LEU A 142 -31.68 -74.12 -5.17
C LEU A 142 -33.04 -73.83 -4.52
N SER A 143 -33.60 -74.84 -3.84
CA SER A 143 -34.78 -74.65 -2.99
C SER A 143 -34.39 -74.04 -1.64
N LYS A 144 -35.37 -73.40 -0.96
CA LYS A 144 -35.15 -72.80 0.38
C LYS A 144 -34.54 -73.80 1.37
N ARG A 145 -35.03 -75.04 1.36
CA ARG A 145 -34.55 -76.12 2.23
C ARG A 145 -33.09 -76.45 1.93
N LYS A 146 -32.71 -76.50 0.65
CA LYS A 146 -31.35 -76.85 0.24
C LYS A 146 -30.34 -75.74 0.57
N ILE A 147 -30.75 -74.47 0.41
CA ILE A 147 -29.97 -73.30 0.86
C ILE A 147 -29.73 -73.40 2.37
N GLY A 148 -30.78 -73.69 3.16
CA GLY A 148 -30.66 -73.91 4.60
C GLY A 148 -29.68 -75.04 4.97
N GLU A 149 -29.82 -76.21 4.34
CA GLU A 149 -28.93 -77.36 4.56
C GLU A 149 -27.45 -77.04 4.27
N ILE A 150 -27.16 -76.31 3.20
CA ILE A 150 -25.79 -75.92 2.82
C ILE A 150 -25.21 -74.90 3.82
N LEU A 151 -26.04 -73.98 4.31
CA LEU A 151 -25.66 -72.98 5.32
C LEU A 151 -25.59 -73.56 6.75
N GLY A 152 -25.93 -74.85 6.95
CA GLY A 152 -25.95 -75.50 8.26
C GLY A 152 -27.14 -75.12 9.15
N LEU A 153 -28.23 -74.62 8.55
CA LEU A 153 -29.44 -74.16 9.23
C LEU A 153 -30.60 -75.16 9.05
N ASN A 154 -31.25 -75.55 10.15
CA ASN A 154 -32.47 -76.36 10.16
C ASN A 154 -33.73 -75.50 9.88
N VAL A 155 -33.91 -75.17 8.61
CA VAL A 155 -35.07 -74.43 8.10
C VAL A 155 -36.40 -75.21 8.21
N ALA A 156 -36.35 -76.53 8.47
CA ALA A 156 -37.54 -77.39 8.56
C ALA A 156 -38.19 -77.35 9.95
N ASP A 157 -37.37 -77.46 11.01
CA ASP A 157 -37.86 -77.66 12.38
C ASP A 157 -37.58 -76.48 13.32
N ASP A 158 -36.66 -75.55 12.97
CA ASP A 158 -36.35 -74.36 13.77
C ASP A 158 -36.99 -73.08 13.16
N PRO A 159 -38.02 -72.50 13.81
CA PRO A 159 -38.67 -71.28 13.32
C PRO A 159 -37.77 -70.05 13.23
N ALA A 160 -36.73 -69.94 14.07
CA ALA A 160 -35.82 -68.81 14.10
C ALA A 160 -34.82 -68.90 12.93
N GLU A 161 -34.24 -70.07 12.70
CA GLU A 161 -33.33 -70.28 11.57
C GLU A 161 -34.06 -70.18 10.22
N ARG A 162 -35.30 -70.66 10.15
CA ARG A 162 -36.17 -70.44 8.99
C ARG A 162 -36.41 -68.95 8.74
N ALA A 163 -36.67 -68.16 9.78
CA ALA A 163 -36.92 -66.73 9.64
C ALA A 163 -35.68 -65.97 9.12
N ILE A 164 -34.47 -66.41 9.45
CA ILE A 164 -33.22 -65.82 8.95
C ILE A 164 -33.11 -66.01 7.43
N VAL A 165 -33.28 -67.25 6.93
CA VAL A 165 -33.21 -67.55 5.49
C VAL A 165 -34.35 -66.87 4.72
N GLU A 166 -35.56 -66.87 5.28
CA GLU A 166 -36.71 -66.19 4.65
C GLU A 166 -36.52 -64.68 4.57
N LYS A 167 -35.90 -64.05 5.58
CA LYS A 167 -35.63 -62.62 5.56
C LYS A 167 -34.69 -62.23 4.43
N SER A 168 -33.60 -62.96 4.23
CA SER A 168 -32.64 -62.69 3.14
C SER A 168 -33.21 -63.02 1.76
N LEU A 169 -33.89 -64.16 1.60
CA LEU A 169 -34.56 -64.49 0.33
C LEU A 169 -35.64 -63.46 -0.03
N LYS A 170 -36.39 -62.97 0.95
CA LYS A 170 -37.36 -61.90 0.73
C LYS A 170 -36.66 -60.60 0.33
N SER A 171 -35.58 -60.21 1.02
CA SER A 171 -34.82 -59.00 0.70
C SER A 171 -34.26 -59.05 -0.73
N LEU A 172 -33.63 -60.17 -1.12
CA LEU A 172 -33.09 -60.36 -2.47
C LEU A 172 -34.17 -60.36 -3.55
N LYS A 173 -35.37 -60.86 -3.23
CA LYS A 173 -36.52 -60.87 -4.15
C LYS A 173 -37.17 -59.49 -4.29
N ASP A 174 -37.28 -58.75 -3.19
CA ASP A 174 -37.80 -57.36 -3.18
C ASP A 174 -36.87 -56.41 -3.97
N GLU A 175 -35.58 -56.74 -4.06
CA GLU A 175 -34.55 -56.03 -4.84
C GLU A 175 -34.37 -56.58 -6.28
N ASP A 176 -35.23 -57.49 -6.73
CA ASP A 176 -35.20 -58.11 -8.08
C ASP A 176 -33.88 -58.84 -8.42
N ILE A 177 -33.14 -59.27 -7.40
CA ILE A 177 -31.87 -60.02 -7.53
C ILE A 177 -32.16 -61.50 -7.78
N ILE A 178 -33.19 -62.05 -7.14
CA ILE A 178 -33.62 -63.44 -7.32
C ILE A 178 -35.10 -63.52 -7.70
N GLU A 179 -35.45 -64.54 -8.47
CA GLU A 179 -36.82 -64.91 -8.78
C GLU A 179 -37.09 -66.38 -8.42
N GLY A 180 -38.37 -66.77 -8.35
CA GLY A 180 -38.79 -68.12 -7.98
C GLY A 180 -39.61 -68.21 -6.69
N THR A 181 -39.82 -69.45 -6.25
CA THR A 181 -40.68 -69.82 -5.11
C THR A 181 -39.97 -70.81 -4.19
N THR A 182 -40.67 -71.34 -3.17
CA THR A 182 -40.07 -72.26 -2.18
C THR A 182 -39.39 -73.48 -2.79
N ASP A 183 -39.83 -73.88 -3.98
CA ASP A 183 -39.38 -75.09 -4.68
C ASP A 183 -38.12 -74.85 -5.54
N GLY A 184 -37.70 -73.59 -5.70
CA GLY A 184 -36.49 -73.22 -6.43
C GLY A 184 -36.37 -71.71 -6.63
N TYR A 185 -35.22 -71.16 -6.27
CA TYR A 185 -34.80 -69.80 -6.56
C TYR A 185 -33.72 -69.79 -7.64
N GLN A 186 -33.68 -68.73 -8.44
CA GLN A 186 -32.64 -68.47 -9.42
C GLN A 186 -32.31 -66.98 -9.45
N LEU A 187 -31.09 -66.63 -9.85
CA LEU A 187 -30.70 -65.23 -10.06
C LEU A 187 -31.35 -64.68 -11.33
N THR A 188 -31.89 -63.46 -11.25
CA THR A 188 -32.26 -62.67 -12.43
C THR A 188 -31.00 -62.28 -13.21
N ASP A 189 -31.14 -61.72 -14.41
CA ASP A 189 -29.96 -61.27 -15.17
C ASP A 189 -29.19 -60.14 -14.46
N ILE A 190 -29.90 -59.24 -13.77
CA ILE A 190 -29.31 -58.22 -12.88
C ILE A 190 -28.65 -58.88 -11.68
N GLY A 191 -29.31 -59.87 -11.07
CA GLY A 191 -28.76 -60.62 -9.94
C GLY A 191 -27.48 -61.36 -10.27
N LYS A 192 -27.36 -61.95 -11.47
CA LYS A 192 -26.11 -62.58 -11.95
C LYS A 192 -24.98 -61.57 -12.08
N GLU A 193 -25.27 -60.36 -12.56
CA GLU A 193 -24.27 -59.29 -12.67
C GLU A 193 -23.81 -58.83 -11.28
N TYR A 194 -24.74 -58.59 -10.37
CA TYR A 194 -24.43 -58.14 -9.01
C TYR A 194 -23.64 -59.19 -8.22
N ALA A 195 -24.07 -60.45 -8.30
CA ALA A 195 -23.39 -61.57 -7.66
C ALA A 195 -21.95 -61.75 -8.17
N LYS A 196 -21.72 -61.65 -9.49
CA LYS A 196 -20.37 -61.75 -10.08
C LYS A 196 -19.44 -60.60 -9.65
N ASN A 197 -19.99 -59.40 -9.44
CA ASN A 197 -19.23 -58.22 -9.08
C ASN A 197 -19.14 -58.01 -7.55
N GLY A 198 -19.86 -58.80 -6.75
CA GLY A 198 -19.88 -58.71 -5.29
C GLY A 198 -20.53 -57.44 -4.73
N ILE A 199 -21.24 -56.67 -5.57
CA ILE A 199 -21.89 -55.40 -5.19
C ILE A 199 -23.28 -55.31 -5.82
N LYS A 200 -24.24 -54.75 -5.07
CA LYS A 200 -25.56 -54.34 -5.59
C LYS A 200 -25.64 -52.82 -5.68
N TYR A 201 -26.55 -52.28 -6.49
CA TYR A 201 -26.72 -50.84 -6.62
C TYR A 201 -28.02 -50.36 -5.94
N SER A 202 -27.93 -49.25 -5.22
CA SER A 202 -29.12 -48.52 -4.76
C SER A 202 -29.19 -47.14 -5.43
N TYR A 203 -30.39 -46.62 -5.60
CA TYR A 203 -30.63 -45.34 -6.28
C TYR A 203 -31.09 -44.28 -5.28
N PHE A 204 -30.56 -43.07 -5.42
CA PHE A 204 -31.01 -41.92 -4.65
C PHE A 204 -31.02 -40.65 -5.51
N ASN A 205 -31.88 -39.70 -5.14
CA ASN A 205 -31.92 -38.40 -5.78
C ASN A 205 -31.11 -37.38 -4.99
N ARG A 206 -30.31 -36.57 -5.70
CA ARG A 206 -29.52 -35.50 -5.08
C ARG A 206 -29.45 -34.27 -5.95
N ASN A 207 -29.60 -33.11 -5.30
CA ASN A 207 -29.37 -31.84 -5.94
C ASN A 207 -27.88 -31.53 -5.98
N PHE A 208 -27.38 -31.08 -7.12
CA PHE A 208 -26.00 -30.69 -7.32
C PHE A 208 -25.91 -29.48 -8.25
N THR A 209 -24.74 -28.86 -8.31
CA THR A 209 -24.51 -27.65 -9.10
C THR A 209 -23.26 -27.79 -9.95
N ILE A 210 -23.37 -27.44 -11.22
CA ILE A 210 -22.25 -27.37 -12.15
C ILE A 210 -22.05 -25.90 -12.54
N TYR A 211 -20.80 -25.47 -12.49
CA TYR A 211 -20.35 -24.17 -12.95
C TYR A 211 -19.83 -24.34 -14.37
N PHE A 212 -20.32 -23.51 -15.28
CA PHE A 212 -19.84 -23.46 -16.66
C PHE A 212 -19.14 -22.13 -16.87
N ASP A 213 -17.88 -22.20 -17.25
CA ASP A 213 -17.14 -21.01 -17.63
C ASP A 213 -17.54 -20.63 -19.06
N THR A 214 -18.24 -19.52 -19.24
CA THR A 214 -18.64 -19.09 -20.59
C THR A 214 -17.53 -18.34 -21.31
N THR A 215 -16.43 -18.08 -20.61
CA THR A 215 -15.29 -17.28 -21.05
C THR A 215 -14.02 -18.11 -21.21
N GLY A 216 -13.85 -19.19 -20.43
CA GLY A 216 -12.68 -20.08 -20.42
C GLY A 216 -12.95 -21.51 -20.92
N ARG A 217 -11.87 -22.32 -20.99
CA ARG A 217 -11.92 -23.75 -21.40
C ARG A 217 -11.96 -24.72 -20.21
N ASN A 218 -11.68 -24.27 -18.99
CA ASN A 218 -11.59 -25.14 -17.82
C ASN A 218 -12.98 -25.46 -17.24
N GLN A 219 -13.76 -26.24 -18.00
CA GLN A 219 -15.10 -26.66 -17.57
C GLN A 219 -15.07 -27.69 -16.44
N GLU A 220 -13.97 -28.42 -16.25
CA GLU A 220 -13.87 -29.46 -15.21
C GLU A 220 -13.67 -28.85 -13.82
N HIS A 221 -12.84 -27.81 -13.67
CA HIS A 221 -12.52 -27.22 -12.36
C HIS A 221 -13.15 -25.84 -12.10
N ALA A 222 -13.99 -25.35 -13.02
CA ALA A 222 -14.68 -24.06 -12.96
C ALA A 222 -15.28 -23.73 -11.58
N LYS A 223 -15.94 -24.69 -10.92
CA LYS A 223 -16.58 -24.48 -9.61
C LYS A 223 -15.59 -24.11 -8.51
N SER A 224 -14.37 -24.66 -8.52
CA SER A 224 -13.38 -24.42 -7.48
C SER A 224 -12.78 -23.00 -7.54
N GLU A 225 -12.76 -22.41 -8.73
CA GLU A 225 -12.19 -21.10 -9.04
C GLU A 225 -13.26 -20.01 -8.97
N LEU A 226 -14.34 -20.17 -9.73
CA LEU A 226 -15.37 -19.14 -9.92
C LEU A 226 -16.23 -18.93 -8.66
N ARG A 227 -16.39 -19.95 -7.82
CA ARG A 227 -17.12 -19.82 -6.55
C ARG A 227 -16.46 -18.84 -5.58
N LYS A 228 -15.14 -18.64 -5.68
CA LYS A 228 -14.39 -17.75 -4.80
C LYS A 228 -14.51 -16.28 -5.25
N LEU A 229 -14.81 -16.04 -6.52
CA LEU A 229 -14.89 -14.70 -7.08
C LEU A 229 -16.12 -13.96 -6.56
N LYS A 230 -15.97 -12.66 -6.30
CA LYS A 230 -17.11 -11.77 -6.09
C LYS A 230 -17.77 -11.49 -7.44
N SER A 231 -19.01 -11.96 -7.60
CA SER A 231 -19.76 -11.83 -8.85
C SER A 231 -21.16 -11.25 -8.65
N GLU A 232 -21.70 -10.67 -9.72
CA GLU A 232 -23.05 -10.13 -9.78
C GLU A 232 -23.92 -11.01 -10.67
N LYS A 233 -25.15 -11.29 -10.22
CA LYS A 233 -26.12 -12.05 -11.01
C LYS A 233 -26.62 -11.18 -12.17
N SER A 234 -26.48 -11.68 -13.40
CA SER A 234 -26.99 -11.04 -14.59
C SER A 234 -28.53 -11.13 -14.63
N GLN A 235 -29.18 -10.05 -15.06
CA GLN A 235 -30.63 -10.03 -15.29
C GLN A 235 -31.02 -10.62 -16.65
N LEU A 236 -30.05 -10.91 -17.51
CA LEU A 236 -30.32 -11.51 -18.83
C LEU A 236 -30.81 -12.95 -18.67
N PRO A 237 -31.88 -13.34 -19.39
CA PRO A 237 -32.38 -14.71 -19.33
C PRO A 237 -31.34 -15.67 -19.89
N VAL A 238 -31.17 -16.81 -19.21
CA VAL A 238 -30.32 -17.90 -19.70
C VAL A 238 -31.01 -18.55 -20.90
N LYS A 239 -30.49 -18.32 -22.10
CA LYS A 239 -31.12 -18.74 -23.36
C LYS A 239 -31.02 -20.25 -23.61
N ALA A 240 -29.95 -20.90 -23.17
CA ALA A 240 -29.79 -22.34 -23.26
C ALA A 240 -28.70 -22.82 -22.27
N VAL A 241 -28.88 -24.01 -21.71
CA VAL A 241 -27.84 -24.80 -21.03
C VAL A 241 -27.80 -26.18 -21.69
N PRO A 242 -27.40 -26.29 -22.97
CA PRO A 242 -27.45 -27.56 -23.66
C PRO A 242 -26.13 -28.31 -23.42
N VAL A 243 -26.16 -29.21 -22.44
CA VAL A 243 -25.03 -30.08 -22.11
C VAL A 243 -25.63 -31.49 -22.01
N SER A 244 -25.05 -32.45 -22.73
CA SER A 244 -25.57 -33.83 -22.69
C SER A 244 -25.31 -34.45 -21.30
N LEU A 245 -26.01 -35.54 -20.97
CA LEU A 245 -25.79 -36.24 -19.70
C LEU A 245 -24.33 -36.69 -19.56
N GLU A 246 -23.69 -37.11 -20.65
CA GLU A 246 -22.29 -37.51 -20.71
C GLU A 246 -21.36 -36.36 -20.35
N GLN A 247 -21.58 -35.17 -20.91
CA GLN A 247 -20.80 -33.98 -20.57
C GLN A 247 -21.04 -33.54 -19.12
N ILE A 248 -22.27 -33.65 -18.61
CA ILE A 248 -22.56 -33.37 -17.19
C ILE A 248 -21.81 -34.37 -16.29
N ARG A 249 -21.73 -35.64 -16.68
CA ARG A 249 -20.94 -36.66 -15.97
C ARG A 249 -19.47 -36.29 -15.95
N GLU A 250 -18.87 -35.93 -17.09
CA GLU A 250 -17.47 -35.49 -17.19
C GLU A 250 -17.16 -34.35 -16.19
N PHE A 251 -18.01 -33.32 -16.14
CA PHE A 251 -17.82 -32.21 -15.19
C PHE A 251 -18.11 -32.61 -13.74
N ALA A 252 -19.08 -33.50 -13.52
CA ALA A 252 -19.47 -33.92 -12.18
C ALA A 252 -18.36 -34.71 -11.47
N VAL A 253 -17.48 -35.43 -12.20
CA VAL A 253 -16.30 -36.10 -11.61
C VAL A 253 -15.51 -35.14 -10.71
N PHE A 254 -15.29 -33.91 -11.18
CA PHE A 254 -14.46 -32.93 -10.49
C PHE A 254 -15.25 -31.92 -9.67
N GLN A 255 -16.45 -31.54 -10.12
CA GLN A 255 -17.25 -30.50 -9.47
C GLN A 255 -18.27 -31.03 -8.45
N ALA A 256 -18.71 -32.28 -8.59
CA ALA A 256 -19.75 -32.89 -7.78
C ALA A 256 -19.53 -34.42 -7.65
N PRO A 257 -18.38 -34.87 -7.12
CA PRO A 257 -18.06 -36.29 -6.99
C PRO A 257 -19.09 -37.06 -6.15
N GLU A 258 -19.87 -36.37 -5.32
CA GLU A 258 -20.98 -36.95 -4.57
C GLU A 258 -22.16 -37.44 -5.43
N VAL A 259 -22.23 -37.07 -6.72
CA VAL A 259 -23.24 -37.57 -7.67
C VAL A 259 -22.66 -38.39 -8.81
N HIS A 260 -21.39 -38.21 -9.16
CA HIS A 260 -20.72 -38.99 -10.18
C HIS A 260 -19.23 -39.12 -9.86
N PHE A 261 -18.84 -40.31 -9.41
CA PHE A 261 -17.46 -40.68 -9.14
C PHE A 261 -17.28 -42.16 -9.48
N PRO A 262 -16.98 -42.47 -10.76
CA PRO A 262 -16.91 -43.84 -11.26
C PRO A 262 -15.97 -44.76 -10.49
N GLU A 263 -14.86 -44.24 -9.97
CA GLU A 263 -13.88 -45.02 -9.20
C GLU A 263 -14.48 -45.65 -7.92
N ASN A 264 -15.48 -45.00 -7.31
CA ASN A 264 -16.22 -45.56 -6.17
C ASN A 264 -17.62 -46.04 -6.57
N ASN A 265 -17.87 -46.28 -7.86
CA ASN A 265 -19.15 -46.74 -8.42
C ASN A 265 -20.35 -45.80 -8.14
N TYR A 266 -20.12 -44.51 -7.87
CA TYR A 266 -21.18 -43.52 -7.85
C TYR A 266 -21.43 -43.07 -9.30
N ILE A 267 -22.59 -43.40 -9.86
CA ILE A 267 -22.88 -43.13 -11.27
C ILE A 267 -24.19 -42.34 -11.38
N LEU A 268 -24.10 -41.10 -11.83
CA LEU A 268 -25.25 -40.29 -12.25
C LEU A 268 -25.97 -40.98 -13.42
N GLN A 269 -27.21 -41.42 -13.22
CA GLN A 269 -28.01 -42.17 -14.19
C GLN A 269 -28.86 -41.24 -15.06
N SER A 270 -29.47 -40.23 -14.45
CA SER A 270 -30.30 -39.24 -15.13
C SER A 270 -30.18 -37.88 -14.43
N THR A 271 -30.52 -36.81 -15.14
CA THR A 271 -30.45 -35.44 -14.59
C THR A 271 -31.57 -34.57 -15.15
N THR A 272 -32.15 -33.74 -14.28
CA THR A 272 -33.15 -32.73 -14.64
C THR A 272 -32.67 -31.35 -14.22
N LEU A 273 -32.66 -30.39 -15.16
CA LEU A 273 -32.31 -29.00 -14.86
C LEU A 273 -33.39 -28.36 -13.99
N ILE A 274 -33.00 -27.86 -12.82
CA ILE A 274 -33.89 -27.12 -11.90
C ILE A 274 -33.92 -25.64 -12.29
N ASN A 275 -32.74 -25.03 -12.36
CA ASN A 275 -32.57 -23.65 -12.79
C ASN A 275 -31.14 -23.40 -13.28
N ALA A 276 -30.97 -22.29 -14.01
CA ALA A 276 -29.66 -21.81 -14.40
C ALA A 276 -29.61 -20.29 -14.31
N GLU A 277 -28.49 -19.78 -13.83
CA GLU A 277 -28.30 -18.36 -13.56
C GLU A 277 -26.94 -17.91 -14.09
N LYS A 278 -26.92 -16.78 -14.81
CA LYS A 278 -25.70 -16.17 -15.33
C LYS A 278 -25.12 -15.21 -14.30
N TYR A 279 -23.80 -15.26 -14.13
CA TYR A 279 -23.03 -14.40 -13.24
C TYR A 279 -21.90 -13.73 -14.00
N ILE A 280 -21.52 -12.53 -13.55
CA ILE A 280 -20.41 -11.75 -14.10
C ILE A 280 -19.48 -11.37 -12.95
N ALA A 281 -18.22 -11.79 -13.03
CA ALA A 281 -17.17 -11.35 -12.11
C ALA A 281 -16.32 -10.27 -12.78
N LYS A 282 -16.17 -9.11 -12.12
CA LYS A 282 -15.34 -8.01 -12.62
C LYS A 282 -13.89 -8.23 -12.21
N LEU A 283 -13.03 -8.49 -13.18
CA LEU A 283 -11.62 -8.80 -13.00
C LEU A 283 -10.74 -7.81 -13.76
N TRP A 284 -9.45 -7.81 -13.44
CA TRP A 284 -8.44 -7.02 -14.17
C TRP A 284 -7.51 -7.96 -14.92
N VAL A 285 -7.27 -7.67 -16.20
CA VAL A 285 -6.31 -8.40 -17.05
C VAL A 285 -5.08 -7.52 -17.22
N ILE A 286 -3.93 -8.05 -16.82
CA ILE A 286 -2.64 -7.38 -16.84
C ILE A 286 -1.81 -7.99 -17.97
N PHE A 287 -1.27 -7.16 -18.84
CA PHE A 287 -0.41 -7.57 -19.94
C PHE A 287 1.06 -7.41 -19.56
N LEU A 288 1.82 -8.48 -19.78
CA LEU A 288 3.26 -8.55 -19.60
C LEU A 288 3.92 -8.79 -20.95
N ASP A 289 4.96 -8.02 -21.26
CA ASP A 289 5.83 -8.24 -22.42
C ASP A 289 7.10 -8.96 -21.97
N ASN A 290 7.36 -10.15 -22.53
CA ASN A 290 8.59 -10.89 -22.29
C ASN A 290 9.59 -10.56 -23.41
N PHE A 291 10.59 -9.74 -23.11
CA PHE A 291 11.57 -9.28 -24.09
C PHE A 291 12.65 -10.32 -24.43
N LYS A 292 12.74 -11.43 -23.68
CA LYS A 292 13.61 -12.57 -24.00
C LYS A 292 13.01 -13.44 -25.10
N GLU A 293 11.70 -13.70 -25.01
CA GLU A 293 10.98 -14.58 -25.95
C GLU A 293 10.19 -13.84 -27.03
N ASN A 294 10.05 -12.51 -26.91
CA ASN A 294 9.15 -11.67 -27.71
C ASN A 294 7.71 -12.21 -27.69
N LYS A 295 7.22 -12.57 -26.50
CA LYS A 295 5.87 -13.08 -26.27
C LYS A 295 5.16 -12.28 -25.20
N SER A 296 3.85 -12.13 -25.34
CA SER A 296 3.02 -11.57 -24.29
C SER A 296 2.45 -12.66 -23.38
N ARG A 297 2.46 -12.37 -22.08
CA ARG A 297 1.78 -13.16 -21.04
C ARG A 297 0.73 -12.29 -20.36
N VAL A 298 -0.38 -12.89 -19.97
CA VAL A 298 -1.42 -12.21 -19.21
C VAL A 298 -1.54 -12.75 -17.79
N LEU A 299 -1.87 -11.86 -16.85
CA LEU A 299 -2.26 -12.19 -15.48
C LEU A 299 -3.67 -11.69 -15.22
N VAL A 300 -4.47 -12.47 -14.51
CA VAL A 300 -5.84 -12.12 -14.10
C VAL A 300 -5.83 -11.79 -12.61
N TYR A 301 -6.27 -10.59 -12.24
CA TYR A 301 -6.29 -10.09 -10.88
C TYR A 301 -7.73 -9.87 -10.38
N ASP A 302 -8.01 -10.35 -9.17
CA ASP A 302 -9.27 -10.12 -8.46
C ASP A 302 -9.09 -9.06 -7.36
N GLU A 303 -9.74 -7.91 -7.53
CA GLU A 303 -9.73 -6.79 -6.58
C GLU A 303 -10.33 -7.17 -5.22
N SER A 304 -11.32 -8.07 -5.20
CA SER A 304 -12.01 -8.48 -3.97
C SER A 304 -11.15 -9.36 -3.06
N GLN A 305 -10.23 -10.13 -3.67
CA GLN A 305 -9.29 -10.99 -2.95
C GLN A 305 -7.88 -10.39 -2.86
N ASN A 306 -7.61 -9.31 -3.62
CA ASN A 306 -6.30 -8.67 -3.73
C ASN A 306 -5.20 -9.66 -4.18
N LYS A 307 -5.50 -10.51 -5.17
CA LYS A 307 -4.63 -11.62 -5.62
C LYS A 307 -4.73 -11.90 -7.12
N ILE A 308 -3.66 -12.46 -7.67
CA ILE A 308 -3.64 -13.05 -9.01
C ILE A 308 -4.33 -14.41 -8.97
N VAL A 309 -5.26 -14.64 -9.91
CA VAL A 309 -5.97 -15.91 -10.09
C VAL A 309 -5.22 -16.72 -11.14
N GLU A 310 -4.34 -17.61 -10.69
CA GLU A 310 -3.40 -18.34 -11.54
C GLU A 310 -4.10 -19.14 -12.65
N GLN A 311 -5.18 -19.85 -12.33
CA GLN A 311 -5.85 -20.69 -13.31
C GLN A 311 -6.56 -19.88 -14.41
N LEU A 312 -7.25 -18.78 -14.06
CA LEU A 312 -7.83 -17.88 -15.05
C LEU A 312 -6.75 -17.20 -15.91
N SER A 313 -5.58 -16.94 -15.32
CA SER A 313 -4.41 -16.45 -16.05
C SER A 313 -3.93 -17.49 -17.07
N LYS A 314 -3.80 -18.76 -16.70
CA LYS A 314 -3.45 -19.87 -17.61
C LYS A 314 -4.47 -20.00 -18.74
N ASP A 315 -5.76 -19.97 -18.41
CA ASP A 315 -6.84 -20.12 -19.38
C ASP A 315 -6.82 -18.98 -20.42
N LEU A 316 -6.64 -17.73 -19.97
CA LEU A 316 -6.56 -16.59 -20.87
C LEU A 316 -5.28 -16.60 -21.71
N ASN A 317 -4.15 -17.09 -21.16
CA ASN A 317 -2.90 -17.28 -21.91
C ASN A 317 -3.03 -18.26 -23.08
N ASN A 318 -3.96 -19.21 -23.01
CA ASN A 318 -4.23 -20.17 -24.09
C ASN A 318 -5.21 -19.63 -25.16
N ARG A 319 -5.64 -18.36 -25.07
CA ARG A 319 -6.61 -17.73 -25.99
C ARG A 319 -6.03 -16.51 -26.70
N ASP A 320 -5.31 -16.75 -27.79
CA ASP A 320 -4.69 -15.68 -28.57
C ASP A 320 -5.69 -14.69 -29.17
N ASP A 321 -6.88 -15.15 -29.55
CA ASP A 321 -7.99 -14.33 -30.05
C ASP A 321 -8.46 -13.30 -29.01
N LEU A 322 -8.74 -13.77 -27.79
CA LEU A 322 -9.25 -12.94 -26.71
C LEU A 322 -8.16 -12.04 -26.14
N LYS A 323 -6.91 -12.55 -26.01
CA LYS A 323 -5.76 -11.72 -25.64
C LYS A 323 -5.57 -10.57 -26.62
N LYS A 324 -5.61 -10.85 -27.92
CA LYS A 324 -5.47 -9.83 -28.96
C LYS A 324 -6.59 -8.80 -28.88
N HIS A 325 -7.84 -9.23 -28.71
CA HIS A 325 -8.97 -8.31 -28.55
C HIS A 325 -8.82 -7.42 -27.30
N LEU A 326 -8.40 -7.99 -26.18
CA LEU A 326 -8.18 -7.23 -24.93
C LEU A 326 -6.98 -6.28 -25.03
N LEU A 327 -5.93 -6.66 -25.76
CA LEU A 327 -4.79 -5.79 -26.06
C LEU A 327 -5.20 -4.67 -27.02
N GLU A 328 -5.99 -4.96 -28.05
CA GLU A 328 -6.57 -3.94 -28.93
C GLU A 328 -7.49 -2.98 -28.15
N LYS A 329 -8.29 -3.48 -27.21
CA LYS A 329 -9.08 -2.64 -26.29
C LYS A 329 -8.18 -1.74 -25.44
N LEU A 330 -6.99 -2.23 -25.03
CA LEU A 330 -6.00 -1.42 -24.32
C LEU A 330 -5.42 -0.33 -25.26
N VAL A 331 -5.18 -0.64 -26.53
CA VAL A 331 -4.54 0.24 -27.53
C VAL A 331 -5.50 1.22 -28.26
N GLN A 332 -6.78 0.89 -28.41
CA GLN A 332 -7.77 1.74 -29.11
C GLN A 332 -8.33 2.85 -28.23
N ASN A 333 -8.23 2.71 -26.90
CA ASN A 333 -8.69 3.71 -25.95
C ASN A 333 -7.59 4.73 -25.58
N THR A 334 -6.50 4.76 -26.34
CA THR A 334 -5.36 5.66 -26.17
C THR A 334 -5.20 6.57 -27.36
N ASP A 335 -5.61 7.84 -27.22
CA ASP A 335 -5.33 8.90 -28.19
C ASP A 335 -3.82 9.26 -28.28
N GLU A 336 -2.96 8.64 -27.45
CA GLU A 336 -1.53 8.94 -27.31
C GLU A 336 -0.59 7.74 -27.56
N LEU A 337 -1.06 6.61 -28.11
CA LEU A 337 -0.16 5.52 -28.49
C LEU A 337 0.40 5.73 -29.90
N SER A 338 1.55 6.40 -29.99
CA SER A 338 2.42 6.22 -31.16
C SER A 338 3.12 4.87 -31.03
N ILE A 339 2.78 3.91 -31.90
CA ILE A 339 3.65 2.76 -32.14
C ILE A 339 4.93 3.33 -32.75
N THR A 340 5.99 3.43 -31.94
CA THR A 340 7.29 3.89 -32.40
C THR A 340 8.05 2.73 -33.01
N GLU A 341 8.68 2.96 -34.15
CA GLU A 341 9.74 2.09 -34.70
C GLU A 341 11.10 2.42 -34.06
N GLU A 342 11.10 2.93 -32.82
CA GLU A 342 12.34 3.33 -32.14
C GLU A 342 13.21 2.10 -31.87
N VAL A 343 14.42 2.14 -32.43
CA VAL A 343 15.43 1.11 -32.21
C VAL A 343 15.90 1.20 -30.75
N LYS A 344 15.88 0.07 -30.03
CA LYS A 344 16.40 -0.02 -28.66
C LYS A 344 17.82 0.57 -28.58
N SER A 345 18.10 1.39 -27.58
CA SER A 345 19.44 1.94 -27.38
C SER A 345 20.45 0.84 -27.01
N SER A 346 21.74 1.11 -27.21
CA SER A 346 22.81 0.20 -26.77
C SER A 346 22.78 -0.06 -25.26
N GLU A 347 22.46 0.96 -24.44
CA GLU A 347 22.32 0.79 -23.00
C GLU A 347 21.12 -0.11 -22.66
N GLN A 348 19.98 0.07 -23.32
CA GLN A 348 18.80 -0.74 -23.09
C GLN A 348 19.05 -2.21 -23.44
N ILE A 349 19.73 -2.48 -24.56
CA ILE A 349 20.09 -3.85 -24.97
C ILE A 349 21.03 -4.50 -23.95
N HIS A 350 22.03 -3.74 -23.46
CA HIS A 350 22.97 -4.24 -22.46
C HIS A 350 22.25 -4.62 -21.15
N GLU A 351 21.36 -3.76 -20.65
CA GLU A 351 20.57 -4.04 -19.45
C GLU A 351 19.64 -5.25 -19.62
N GLU A 352 18.93 -5.34 -20.76
CA GLU A 352 18.07 -6.48 -21.06
C GLU A 352 18.87 -7.79 -21.07
N ASN A 353 20.09 -7.80 -21.61
CA ASN A 353 20.96 -8.98 -21.58
C ASN A 353 21.37 -9.36 -20.14
N GLU A 354 21.73 -8.40 -19.29
CA GLU A 354 22.03 -8.69 -17.88
C GLU A 354 20.83 -9.30 -17.14
N LEU A 355 19.62 -8.78 -17.39
CA LEU A 355 18.39 -9.31 -16.82
C LEU A 355 18.07 -10.72 -17.34
N ILE A 356 18.34 -11.00 -18.62
CA ILE A 356 18.20 -12.34 -19.22
C ILE A 356 19.14 -13.33 -18.56
N GLU A 357 20.42 -12.97 -18.38
CA GLU A 357 21.40 -13.83 -17.71
C GLU A 357 20.99 -14.15 -16.27
N LYS A 358 20.56 -13.14 -15.52
CA LYS A 358 20.05 -13.33 -14.15
C LYS A 358 18.80 -14.18 -14.08
N GLN A 359 17.87 -14.00 -15.03
CA GLN A 359 16.69 -14.86 -15.12
C GLN A 359 17.08 -16.32 -15.36
N ASN A 360 18.07 -16.58 -16.23
CA ASN A 360 18.55 -17.93 -16.46
C ASN A 360 19.14 -18.56 -15.19
N LEU A 361 19.90 -17.78 -14.39
CA LEU A 361 20.42 -18.24 -13.09
C LEU A 361 19.30 -18.55 -12.09
N LEU A 362 18.26 -17.70 -12.05
CA LEU A 362 17.07 -17.96 -11.23
C LEU A 362 16.34 -19.23 -11.65
N ASP A 363 16.13 -19.43 -12.95
CA ASP A 363 15.45 -20.62 -13.49
C ASP A 363 16.23 -21.91 -13.11
N VAL A 364 17.57 -21.86 -13.15
CA VAL A 364 18.43 -22.97 -12.73
C VAL A 364 18.32 -23.21 -11.23
N ALA A 365 18.38 -22.16 -10.42
CA ALA A 365 18.28 -22.26 -8.96
C ALA A 365 16.90 -22.76 -8.50
N GLN A 366 15.82 -22.35 -9.19
CA GLN A 366 14.46 -22.83 -8.95
C GLN A 366 14.31 -24.31 -9.28
N LYS A 367 14.84 -24.75 -10.44
CA LYS A 367 14.85 -26.18 -10.81
C LYS A 367 15.66 -27.04 -9.83
N ALA A 368 16.69 -26.47 -9.22
CA ALA A 368 17.50 -27.12 -8.20
C ALA A 368 16.97 -26.94 -6.76
N GLU A 369 15.83 -26.28 -6.58
CA GLU A 369 15.22 -25.93 -5.28
C GLU A 369 16.20 -25.23 -4.30
N ASN A 370 17.20 -24.51 -4.83
CA ASN A 370 18.23 -23.85 -4.04
C ASN A 370 17.75 -22.48 -3.52
N THR A 371 17.03 -22.51 -2.40
CA THR A 371 16.46 -21.32 -1.75
C THR A 371 17.49 -20.25 -1.35
N VAL A 372 18.73 -20.65 -1.02
CA VAL A 372 19.79 -19.71 -0.65
C VAL A 372 20.24 -18.88 -1.85
N GLU A 373 20.48 -19.54 -2.99
CA GLU A 373 20.90 -18.83 -4.21
C GLU A 373 19.75 -17.96 -4.76
N ILE A 374 18.50 -18.42 -4.67
CA ILE A 374 17.32 -17.62 -5.05
C ILE A 374 17.27 -16.32 -4.22
N GLN A 375 17.41 -16.41 -2.89
CA GLN A 375 17.38 -15.23 -2.03
C GLN A 375 18.56 -14.28 -2.28
N LYS A 376 19.74 -14.82 -2.58
CA LYS A 376 20.93 -14.03 -2.92
C LYS A 376 20.70 -13.25 -4.22
N LEU A 377 20.27 -13.92 -5.29
CA LEU A 377 19.96 -13.30 -6.58
C LEU A 377 18.86 -12.23 -6.46
N GLN A 378 17.84 -12.47 -5.64
CA GLN A 378 16.79 -11.49 -5.35
C GLN A 378 17.30 -10.22 -4.64
N ARG A 379 18.29 -10.34 -3.75
CA ARG A 379 18.91 -9.16 -3.10
C ARG A 379 19.77 -8.37 -4.07
N GLU A 380 20.58 -9.05 -4.87
CA GLU A 380 21.43 -8.42 -5.89
C GLU A 380 20.60 -7.65 -6.93
N PHE A 381 19.39 -8.13 -7.23
CA PHE A 381 18.47 -7.45 -8.12
C PHE A 381 18.00 -6.08 -7.60
N LYS A 382 17.69 -5.95 -6.30
CA LYS A 382 17.20 -4.67 -5.73
C LYS A 382 18.20 -3.51 -5.85
N THR A 383 19.49 -3.85 -5.88
CA THR A 383 20.59 -2.88 -5.92
C THR A 383 21.12 -2.61 -7.33
N GLN A 384 20.64 -3.31 -8.35
CA GLN A 384 21.14 -3.16 -9.72
C GLN A 384 20.57 -1.91 -10.41
N LYS A 385 21.35 -1.34 -11.33
CA LYS A 385 20.87 -0.42 -12.36
C LYS A 385 19.69 -1.05 -13.11
N ARG A 386 18.58 -0.32 -13.21
CA ARG A 386 17.35 -0.83 -13.81
C ARG A 386 16.55 0.29 -14.46
N SER A 387 15.95 -0.03 -15.60
CA SER A 387 14.94 0.74 -16.30
C SER A 387 13.54 0.29 -15.87
N PHE A 388 12.70 1.28 -15.61
CA PHE A 388 11.31 1.14 -15.23
C PHE A 388 10.48 1.85 -16.30
N ASN A 389 9.43 1.20 -16.79
CA ASN A 389 8.42 1.97 -17.52
C ASN A 389 7.58 2.80 -16.53
N SER A 390 6.79 3.74 -17.05
CA SER A 390 5.92 4.61 -16.25
C SER A 390 5.08 3.85 -15.21
N THR A 391 4.52 2.68 -15.56
CA THR A 391 3.70 1.86 -14.67
C THR A 391 4.51 1.25 -13.52
N GLU A 392 5.66 0.63 -13.82
CA GLU A 392 6.54 0.04 -12.81
C GLU A 392 7.18 1.11 -11.92
N PHE A 393 7.46 2.29 -12.47
CA PHE A 393 8.04 3.39 -11.71
C PHE A 393 7.10 3.97 -10.65
N GLU A 394 5.77 3.89 -10.83
CA GLU A 394 4.84 4.29 -9.76
C GLU A 394 4.93 3.37 -8.53
N LEU A 395 5.27 2.10 -8.72
CA LEU A 395 5.54 1.20 -7.59
C LEU A 395 6.87 1.58 -6.92
N GLU A 396 7.91 1.87 -7.70
CA GLU A 396 9.18 2.38 -7.17
C GLU A 396 8.97 3.67 -6.36
N LEU A 397 8.17 4.61 -6.86
CA LEU A 397 7.80 5.83 -6.14
C LEU A 397 7.08 5.53 -4.82
N LYS A 398 6.16 4.56 -4.81
CA LYS A 398 5.49 4.12 -3.58
C LYS A 398 6.51 3.58 -2.58
N GLU A 399 7.44 2.73 -3.01
CA GLU A 399 8.50 2.20 -2.14
C GLU A 399 9.37 3.33 -1.59
N ILE A 400 9.78 4.28 -2.43
CA ILE A 400 10.50 5.49 -2.00
C ILE A 400 9.71 6.24 -0.93
N PHE A 401 8.40 6.41 -1.07
CA PHE A 401 7.56 7.09 -0.07
C PHE A 401 7.31 6.27 1.20
N GLU A 402 7.47 4.94 1.16
CA GLU A 402 7.35 4.05 2.32
C GLU A 402 8.66 3.96 3.11
N GLU A 403 9.80 4.22 2.47
CA GLU A 403 11.11 4.30 3.09
C GLU A 403 11.32 5.58 3.93
N SER A 404 12.21 5.50 4.92
CA SER A 404 12.60 6.65 5.74
C SER A 404 13.71 7.43 5.05
N ASN A 405 13.37 8.46 4.28
CA ASN A 405 14.33 9.29 3.58
C ASN A 405 14.71 10.54 4.38
N ASP A 406 15.95 11.01 4.21
CA ASP A 406 16.38 12.30 4.76
C ASP A 406 16.04 13.44 3.80
N GLU A 407 16.24 13.25 2.50
CA GLU A 407 16.01 14.27 1.48
C GLU A 407 15.56 13.69 0.13
N LEU A 408 14.47 14.24 -0.41
CA LEU A 408 13.84 13.84 -1.67
C LEU A 408 13.71 15.05 -2.61
N TRP A 409 14.10 14.88 -3.87
CA TRP A 409 13.88 15.87 -4.92
C TRP A 409 13.00 15.29 -6.02
N PHE A 410 12.00 16.05 -6.44
CA PHE A 410 11.21 15.76 -7.62
C PHE A 410 11.37 16.91 -8.61
N ILE A 411 12.09 16.64 -9.69
CA ILE A 411 12.44 17.60 -10.73
C ILE A 411 11.63 17.22 -11.96
N SER A 412 10.69 18.08 -12.35
CA SER A 412 9.86 17.84 -13.54
C SER A 412 9.40 19.17 -14.12
N PRO A 413 9.53 19.39 -15.45
CA PRO A 413 9.21 20.68 -16.06
C PRO A 413 7.78 21.14 -15.82
N TRP A 414 6.82 20.19 -15.76
CA TRP A 414 5.40 20.47 -15.59
C TRP A 414 4.84 20.00 -14.24
N LEU A 415 3.89 20.79 -13.71
CA LEU A 415 3.04 20.44 -12.57
C LEU A 415 1.59 20.30 -13.03
N ARG A 416 0.98 19.12 -12.84
CA ARG A 416 -0.45 18.89 -13.12
C ARG A 416 -1.23 18.54 -11.85
N TYR A 417 -2.44 19.07 -11.76
CA TYR A 417 -3.29 18.94 -10.58
C TYR A 417 -3.48 17.49 -10.13
N HIS A 418 -3.80 16.58 -11.05
CA HIS A 418 -4.12 15.21 -10.65
C HIS A 418 -2.90 14.46 -10.09
N ALA A 419 -1.72 14.64 -10.69
CA ALA A 419 -0.48 14.06 -10.20
C ALA A 419 -0.09 14.58 -8.81
N ILE A 420 -0.24 15.89 -8.58
CA ILE A 420 0.01 16.49 -7.27
C ILE A 420 -1.04 16.04 -6.25
N LYS A 421 -2.33 16.04 -6.60
CA LYS A 421 -3.41 15.56 -5.74
C LYS A 421 -3.16 14.13 -5.26
N TYR A 422 -2.68 13.27 -6.16
CA TYR A 422 -2.34 11.89 -5.84
C TYR A 422 -1.14 11.78 -4.89
N ARG A 423 -0.09 12.57 -5.13
CA ARG A 423 1.16 12.53 -4.36
C ARG A 423 1.12 13.30 -3.04
N TYR A 424 0.13 14.18 -2.87
CA TYR A 424 0.03 15.10 -1.74
C TYR A 424 0.15 14.40 -0.38
N ASN A 425 -0.57 13.29 -0.18
CA ASN A 425 -0.54 12.56 1.08
C ASN A 425 0.81 11.90 1.35
N TYR A 426 1.50 11.42 0.31
CA TYR A 426 2.84 10.85 0.44
C TYR A 426 3.87 11.93 0.78
N PHE A 427 3.80 13.09 0.13
CA PHE A 427 4.62 14.25 0.50
C PHE A 427 4.38 14.65 1.95
N GLU A 428 3.10 14.76 2.36
CA GLU A 428 2.76 15.13 3.73
C GLU A 428 3.29 14.13 4.76
N GLN A 429 3.21 12.83 4.48
CA GLN A 429 3.73 11.77 5.34
C GLN A 429 5.24 11.88 5.52
N GLN A 430 6.02 12.00 4.44
CA GLN A 430 7.48 12.15 4.48
C GLN A 430 7.89 13.44 5.22
N LEU A 431 7.20 14.56 4.98
CA LEU A 431 7.46 15.82 5.69
C LEU A 431 7.24 15.69 7.19
N ARG A 432 6.17 15.01 7.63
CA ARG A 432 5.90 14.73 9.05
C ARG A 432 6.94 13.81 9.67
N GLN A 433 7.54 12.89 8.90
CA GLN A 433 8.67 12.07 9.35
C GLN A 433 9.99 12.86 9.44
N GLY A 434 10.00 14.11 8.95
CA GLY A 434 11.13 15.02 9.02
C GLY A 434 12.03 15.01 7.79
N ALA A 435 11.65 14.30 6.72
CA ALA A 435 12.34 14.32 5.44
C ALA A 435 12.24 15.72 4.80
N LYS A 436 13.28 16.16 4.09
CA LYS A 436 13.21 17.36 3.25
C LYS A 436 12.66 16.99 1.89
N ILE A 437 11.73 17.78 1.37
CA ILE A 437 11.21 17.58 0.01
C ILE A 437 11.42 18.85 -0.81
N PHE A 438 12.07 18.69 -1.95
CA PHE A 438 12.30 19.73 -2.94
C PHE A 438 11.51 19.44 -4.22
N ILE A 439 10.67 20.38 -4.63
CA ILE A 439 9.93 20.33 -5.90
C ILE A 439 10.47 21.37 -6.86
N VAL A 440 10.89 20.93 -8.05
CA VAL A 440 11.45 21.80 -9.08
C VAL A 440 10.61 21.72 -10.35
N TYR A 441 10.20 22.87 -10.88
CA TYR A 441 9.50 22.97 -12.16
C TYR A 441 10.06 24.10 -13.03
N SER A 442 9.75 24.09 -14.32
CA SER A 442 10.44 24.96 -15.28
C SER A 442 9.66 26.23 -15.62
N LEU A 443 10.37 27.27 -16.04
CA LEU A 443 9.80 28.36 -16.83
C LEU A 443 9.29 27.85 -18.19
N PRO A 444 8.28 28.51 -18.79
CA PRO A 444 7.74 28.13 -20.09
C PRO A 444 8.82 27.97 -21.17
N GLU A 445 8.75 26.88 -21.92
CA GLU A 445 9.68 26.64 -23.03
C GLU A 445 9.33 27.48 -24.26
N LYS A 446 8.04 27.77 -24.41
CA LYS A 446 7.41 28.66 -25.38
C LYS A 446 6.52 29.64 -24.62
N GLU A 447 6.30 30.84 -25.19
CA GLU A 447 5.56 31.93 -24.52
C GLU A 447 4.17 31.53 -23.98
N ASN A 448 3.50 30.56 -24.61
CA ASN A 448 2.14 30.15 -24.25
C ASN A 448 2.08 28.85 -23.43
N ASP A 449 3.21 28.25 -23.05
CA ASP A 449 3.20 27.00 -22.31
C ASP A 449 2.84 27.21 -20.84
N ILE A 450 1.72 26.62 -20.40
CA ILE A 450 1.34 26.59 -18.99
C ILE A 450 2.09 25.43 -18.32
N MET A 451 3.21 25.76 -17.68
CA MET A 451 4.06 24.77 -16.98
C MET A 451 3.45 24.28 -15.67
N ALA A 452 2.66 25.10 -14.97
CA ALA A 452 2.06 24.72 -13.71
C ALA A 452 0.54 24.97 -13.71
N ASP A 453 -0.24 23.92 -13.45
CA ASP A 453 -1.67 24.05 -13.12
C ASP A 453 -1.83 24.87 -11.82
N GLU A 454 -2.69 25.88 -11.83
CA GLU A 454 -2.89 26.77 -10.69
C GLU A 454 -3.35 26.04 -9.42
N ARG A 455 -4.17 24.98 -9.56
CA ARG A 455 -4.63 24.18 -8.43
C ARG A 455 -3.49 23.35 -7.85
N ALA A 456 -2.65 22.77 -8.72
CA ALA A 456 -1.43 22.08 -8.30
C ALA A 456 -0.52 23.02 -7.51
N LYS A 457 -0.25 24.21 -8.05
CA LYS A 457 0.57 25.22 -7.40
C LYS A 457 0.00 25.62 -6.04
N LYS A 458 -1.31 25.88 -5.95
CA LYS A 458 -1.96 26.21 -4.68
C LYS A 458 -1.77 25.12 -3.62
N MET A 459 -1.91 23.84 -3.99
CA MET A 459 -1.67 22.72 -3.06
C MET A 459 -0.21 22.68 -2.57
N LEU A 460 0.76 22.91 -3.45
CA LEU A 460 2.17 22.92 -3.06
C LEU A 460 2.53 24.17 -2.24
N ASP A 461 1.94 25.32 -2.53
CA ASP A 461 2.09 26.55 -1.73
C ASP A 461 1.50 26.34 -0.32
N GLU A 462 0.39 25.60 -0.19
CA GLU A 462 -0.16 25.18 1.11
C GLU A 462 0.82 24.29 1.89
N LEU A 463 1.50 23.34 1.23
CA LEU A 463 2.58 22.55 1.86
C LEU A 463 3.75 23.44 2.29
N GLU A 464 4.21 24.37 1.44
CA GLU A 464 5.30 25.31 1.75
C GLU A 464 4.98 26.18 2.98
N SER A 465 3.71 26.54 3.17
CA SER A 465 3.24 27.32 4.31
C SER A 465 3.13 26.50 5.61
N LYS A 466 2.84 25.20 5.49
CA LYS A 466 2.56 24.31 6.62
C LYS A 466 3.83 23.61 7.15
N TYR A 467 4.78 23.33 6.26
CA TYR A 467 5.97 22.53 6.50
C TYR A 467 7.25 23.29 6.14
N ARG A 468 8.15 23.44 7.10
CA ARG A 468 9.43 24.15 6.92
C ARG A 468 10.44 23.40 6.08
N ASN A 469 10.35 22.08 6.10
CA ASN A 469 11.14 21.14 5.31
C ASN A 469 10.58 20.86 3.91
N PHE A 470 9.56 21.60 3.48
CA PHE A 470 9.08 21.58 2.11
C PHE A 470 9.59 22.80 1.35
N TYR A 471 10.14 22.55 0.16
CA TYR A 471 10.74 23.55 -0.69
C TYR A 471 10.20 23.40 -2.11
N ILE A 472 9.87 24.51 -2.77
CA ILE A 472 9.42 24.52 -4.16
C ILE A 472 10.08 25.67 -4.92
N HIS A 473 10.48 25.48 -6.17
CA HIS A 473 11.01 26.57 -6.99
C HIS A 473 10.72 26.36 -8.48
N GLN A 474 10.32 27.44 -9.16
CA GLN A 474 10.40 27.54 -10.61
C GLN A 474 11.80 27.96 -11.05
N LEU A 475 12.52 27.11 -11.77
CA LEU A 475 13.86 27.41 -12.28
C LEU A 475 13.83 27.87 -13.75
N PRO A 476 14.94 28.42 -14.28
CA PRO A 476 15.11 28.67 -15.70
C PRO A 476 14.73 27.47 -16.59
N LYS A 477 14.49 27.73 -17.88
CA LYS A 477 14.05 26.71 -18.84
C LYS A 477 14.90 25.44 -18.76
N PHE A 478 14.27 24.30 -18.51
CA PHE A 478 14.89 22.98 -18.43
C PHE A 478 13.87 21.90 -18.82
N HIS A 479 14.37 20.72 -19.20
CA HIS A 479 13.53 19.58 -19.59
C HIS A 479 13.86 18.26 -18.86
N TYR A 480 14.70 18.30 -17.83
CA TYR A 480 15.05 17.15 -17.00
C TYR A 480 13.84 16.57 -16.26
N LYS A 481 13.74 15.24 -16.16
CA LYS A 481 12.79 14.55 -15.28
C LYS A 481 13.54 13.62 -14.36
N ASN A 482 13.78 14.08 -13.14
CA ASN A 482 14.62 13.37 -12.18
C ASN A 482 13.91 13.18 -10.84
N VAL A 483 14.21 12.07 -10.16
CA VAL A 483 14.00 11.90 -8.73
C VAL A 483 15.37 11.71 -8.07
N TRP A 484 15.69 12.54 -7.08
CA TRP A 484 16.91 12.37 -6.28
C TRP A 484 16.57 11.95 -4.87
N ILE A 485 17.31 10.99 -4.36
CA ILE A 485 17.21 10.53 -2.97
C ILE A 485 18.60 10.72 -2.35
N ARG A 486 18.66 11.52 -1.30
CA ARG A 486 19.89 11.75 -0.53
C ARG A 486 19.63 11.37 0.93
N ASN A 487 20.43 10.44 1.41
CA ASN A 487 20.33 9.89 2.75
C ASN A 487 21.71 9.94 3.41
N LYS A 488 21.78 10.20 4.73
CA LYS A 488 23.06 10.32 5.45
C LYS A 488 23.83 9.00 5.54
N ASN A 489 23.10 7.89 5.64
CA ASN A 489 23.65 6.56 5.95
C ASN A 489 23.58 5.56 4.78
N THR A 490 23.05 5.97 3.62
CA THR A 490 22.96 5.12 2.43
C THR A 490 23.44 5.88 1.19
N PRO A 491 23.93 5.19 0.15
CA PRO A 491 24.29 5.84 -1.11
C PRO A 491 23.14 6.68 -1.67
N ASN A 492 23.47 7.81 -2.26
CA ASN A 492 22.49 8.64 -2.96
C ASN A 492 22.02 7.92 -4.23
N ILE A 493 20.76 8.13 -4.61
CA ILE A 493 20.15 7.49 -5.76
C ILE A 493 19.61 8.55 -6.72
N LEU A 494 19.87 8.35 -8.01
CA LEU A 494 19.31 9.13 -9.11
C LEU A 494 18.35 8.26 -9.91
N TYR A 495 17.12 8.72 -10.11
CA TYR A 495 16.27 8.25 -11.20
C TYR A 495 16.18 9.36 -12.25
N THR A 496 16.43 9.03 -13.51
CA THR A 496 16.36 9.96 -14.65
C THR A 496 15.67 9.32 -15.83
N GLY A 497 14.94 10.09 -16.63
CA GLY A 497 14.27 9.57 -17.81
C GLY A 497 13.30 10.53 -18.47
N SER A 498 12.31 9.98 -19.16
CA SER A 498 11.30 10.74 -19.91
C SER A 498 9.98 10.95 -19.15
N PHE A 499 9.75 10.21 -18.05
CA PHE A 499 8.50 10.25 -17.30
C PHE A 499 8.33 11.54 -16.48
N ASN A 500 7.26 12.30 -16.75
CA ASN A 500 6.97 13.54 -16.01
C ASN A 500 6.24 13.24 -14.69
N ILE A 501 7.03 12.97 -13.64
CA ILE A 501 6.58 12.52 -12.32
C ILE A 501 5.56 13.46 -11.66
N LEU A 502 5.66 14.77 -11.88
CA LEU A 502 4.75 15.75 -11.26
C LEU A 502 3.55 16.11 -12.16
N SER A 503 3.43 15.44 -13.30
CA SER A 503 2.38 15.67 -14.29
C SER A 503 1.48 14.46 -14.50
N PHE A 504 1.97 13.26 -14.22
CA PHE A 504 1.27 12.02 -14.50
C PHE A 504 1.14 11.12 -13.29
N TYR A 505 0.09 10.31 -13.29
CA TYR A 505 -0.19 9.26 -12.33
C TYR A 505 -1.01 8.18 -13.04
N VAL A 506 -0.96 6.94 -12.57
CA VAL A 506 -1.75 5.84 -13.11
C VAL A 506 -3.13 5.81 -12.43
N ASP A 507 -4.19 6.18 -13.16
CA ASP A 507 -5.60 6.17 -12.72
C ASP A 507 -6.33 4.86 -13.13
N LYS A 508 -7.53 4.61 -12.59
CA LYS A 508 -8.33 3.36 -12.78
C LYS A 508 -8.88 3.30 -14.19
N ASN A 509 -9.02 4.47 -14.80
CA ASN A 509 -9.37 4.68 -16.20
C ASN A 509 -8.14 4.89 -17.08
N SER A 510 -6.92 4.95 -16.52
CA SER A 510 -5.69 5.01 -17.31
C SER A 510 -5.47 3.66 -17.97
N LYS A 511 -6.02 3.52 -19.17
CA LYS A 511 -5.83 2.37 -20.07
C LYS A 511 -4.58 2.57 -20.94
N ASN A 512 -3.68 3.47 -20.54
CA ASN A 512 -2.60 3.98 -21.36
C ASN A 512 -1.31 3.18 -21.14
N VAL A 513 -0.81 2.55 -22.19
CA VAL A 513 0.55 2.01 -22.25
C VAL A 513 1.47 3.17 -22.62
N ARG A 514 2.26 3.70 -21.69
CA ARG A 514 3.22 4.77 -21.99
C ARG A 514 4.62 4.22 -22.06
N GLN A 515 5.31 4.49 -23.16
CA GLN A 515 6.70 4.11 -23.39
C GLN A 515 7.70 4.96 -22.59
N GLU A 516 7.25 5.96 -21.82
CA GLU A 516 8.13 6.72 -20.94
C GLU A 516 8.85 5.78 -19.96
N GLN A 517 10.16 5.98 -19.82
CA GLN A 517 11.03 5.17 -18.98
C GLN A 517 11.77 6.04 -17.97
N MET A 518 12.09 5.45 -16.83
CA MET A 518 12.97 5.99 -15.79
C MET A 518 14.07 4.97 -15.53
N ILE A 519 15.31 5.42 -15.41
CA ILE A 519 16.47 4.57 -15.14
C ILE A 519 17.02 4.96 -13.78
N LYS A 520 17.22 3.97 -12.92
CA LYS A 520 17.98 4.10 -11.68
C LYS A 520 19.47 4.08 -11.99
N ILE A 521 20.18 5.15 -11.67
CA ILE A 521 21.61 5.32 -11.93
C ILE A 521 22.31 5.69 -10.62
N ASP A 522 23.57 5.27 -10.49
CA ASP A 522 24.42 5.68 -9.38
C ASP A 522 24.68 7.18 -9.40
N TRP A 523 24.82 7.74 -8.20
CA TRP A 523 25.15 9.14 -8.02
C TRP A 523 26.60 9.43 -8.43
N ASN A 524 26.80 10.35 -9.36
CA ASN A 524 28.11 10.73 -9.89
C ASN A 524 28.43 12.22 -9.70
N ASP A 525 29.66 12.64 -10.05
CA ASP A 525 30.13 14.02 -9.89
C ASP A 525 29.30 15.05 -10.67
N GLU A 526 28.78 14.68 -11.85
CA GLU A 526 27.91 15.54 -12.65
C GLU A 526 26.57 15.78 -11.94
N THR A 527 26.00 14.73 -11.34
CA THR A 527 24.76 14.81 -10.55
C THR A 527 24.98 15.61 -9.28
N GLU A 528 26.13 15.44 -8.61
CA GLU A 528 26.49 16.26 -7.44
C GLU A 528 26.63 17.74 -7.82
N THR A 529 27.24 18.05 -8.96
CA THR A 529 27.34 19.42 -9.46
C THR A 529 25.97 20.01 -9.76
N MET A 530 25.08 19.25 -10.41
CA MET A 530 23.71 19.69 -10.68
C MET A 530 22.93 19.92 -9.38
N TYR A 531 23.11 19.05 -8.39
CA TYR A 531 22.55 19.22 -7.05
C TYR A 531 23.01 20.52 -6.41
N PHE A 532 24.32 20.82 -6.41
CA PHE A 532 24.84 22.07 -5.85
C PHE A 532 24.26 23.31 -6.56
N ASN A 533 24.13 23.28 -7.88
CA ASN A 533 23.49 24.39 -8.62
C ASN A 533 22.03 24.58 -8.20
N PHE A 534 21.28 23.49 -8.02
CA PHE A 534 19.87 23.56 -7.68
C PHE A 534 19.68 24.04 -6.24
N ILE A 535 20.40 23.48 -5.28
CA ILE A 535 20.31 23.89 -3.87
C ILE A 535 20.75 25.35 -3.69
N GLU A 536 21.69 25.86 -4.50
CA GLU A 536 22.07 27.28 -4.51
C GLU A 536 20.91 28.19 -4.93
N GLU A 537 20.21 27.85 -6.01
CA GLU A 537 19.04 28.62 -6.48
C GLU A 537 17.91 28.63 -5.46
N PHE A 538 17.68 27.51 -4.77
CA PHE A 538 16.77 27.45 -3.63
C PHE A 538 17.22 28.38 -2.50
N GLY A 539 18.51 28.34 -2.13
CA GLY A 539 19.09 29.24 -1.15
C GLY A 539 18.85 30.70 -1.50
N LYS A 540 19.14 31.11 -2.75
CA LYS A 540 18.90 32.47 -3.27
C LYS A 540 17.43 32.87 -3.17
N LYS A 541 16.49 32.01 -3.57
CA LYS A 541 15.04 32.28 -3.46
C LYS A 541 14.66 32.60 -2.02
N TYR A 542 14.98 31.71 -1.09
CA TYR A 542 14.48 31.85 0.29
C TYR A 542 15.18 32.99 1.03
N ILE A 543 16.48 33.19 0.86
CA ILE A 543 17.16 34.31 1.52
C ILE A 543 16.67 35.67 1.02
N MET A 544 16.37 35.79 -0.28
CA MET A 544 15.77 36.99 -0.85
C MET A 544 14.36 37.22 -0.29
N LYS A 545 13.54 36.17 -0.18
CA LYS A 545 12.19 36.24 0.40
C LYS A 545 12.22 36.70 1.86
N GLU A 546 13.09 36.12 2.69
CA GLU A 546 13.22 36.49 4.10
C GLU A 546 13.82 37.90 4.25
N GLY A 547 14.81 38.26 3.43
CA GLY A 547 15.39 39.60 3.42
C GLY A 547 14.38 40.69 3.03
N GLN A 548 13.53 40.44 2.02
CA GLN A 548 12.43 41.34 1.65
C GLN A 548 11.38 41.44 2.77
N SER A 549 11.04 40.32 3.39
CA SER A 549 10.10 40.29 4.51
C SER A 549 10.61 41.10 5.70
N PHE A 550 11.91 40.99 6.00
CA PHE A 550 12.58 41.81 7.01
C PHE A 550 12.53 43.30 6.64
N ASN A 551 12.97 43.67 5.44
CA ASN A 551 13.00 45.08 5.01
C ASN A 551 11.60 45.71 5.03
N ASN A 552 10.59 45.03 4.50
CA ASN A 552 9.20 45.50 4.53
C ASN A 552 8.68 45.70 5.97
N LEU A 553 9.09 44.83 6.92
CA LEU A 553 8.73 44.97 8.32
C LEU A 553 9.42 46.18 8.96
N ILE A 554 10.69 46.43 8.62
CA ILE A 554 11.44 47.61 9.11
C ILE A 554 10.91 48.91 8.50
N ASP A 555 10.52 48.91 7.23
CA ASP A 555 9.93 50.08 6.57
C ASP A 555 8.53 50.43 7.10
N SER A 556 7.86 49.46 7.75
CA SER A 556 6.53 49.60 8.34
C SER A 556 6.53 49.70 9.88
N VAL A 557 7.66 50.10 10.47
CA VAL A 557 7.76 50.30 11.92
C VAL A 557 6.67 51.26 12.42
N PRO A 558 5.83 50.86 13.38
CA PRO A 558 4.79 51.72 13.93
C PRO A 558 5.40 52.85 14.77
N PHE A 559 4.63 53.93 14.95
CA PHE A 559 5.04 55.05 15.81
C PHE A 559 5.34 54.60 17.26
N THR A 560 4.59 53.61 17.77
CA THR A 560 4.86 52.95 19.05
C THR A 560 5.19 51.49 18.82
N VAL A 561 6.41 51.08 19.16
CA VAL A 561 6.84 49.69 19.13
C VAL A 561 6.37 48.97 20.39
N ASP A 562 5.79 47.79 20.22
CA ASP A 562 5.35 46.93 21.30
C ASP A 562 5.99 45.52 21.20
N VAL A 563 5.67 44.66 22.16
CA VAL A 563 6.17 43.28 22.22
C VAL A 563 5.70 42.46 21.01
N GLU A 564 4.51 42.73 20.48
CA GLU A 564 3.97 42.02 19.32
C GLU A 564 4.78 42.32 18.06
N PHE A 565 5.13 43.59 17.84
CA PHE A 565 5.97 44.00 16.71
C PHE A 565 7.38 43.41 16.81
N LEU A 566 8.01 43.45 18.00
CA LEU A 566 9.30 42.80 18.21
C LEU A 566 9.24 41.28 17.97
N SER A 567 8.12 40.65 18.34
CA SER A 567 7.89 39.24 18.05
C SER A 567 7.88 38.95 16.54
N LYS A 568 7.27 39.83 15.73
CA LYS A 568 7.27 39.68 14.25
C LYS A 568 8.69 39.68 13.68
N ILE A 569 9.58 40.55 14.21
CA ILE A 569 11.00 40.58 13.81
C ILE A 569 11.68 39.25 14.20
N LYS A 570 11.46 38.76 15.42
CA LYS A 570 12.05 37.48 15.89
C LYS A 570 11.63 36.30 15.05
N THR A 571 10.37 36.24 14.62
CA THR A 571 9.78 35.09 13.93
C THR A 571 10.11 34.99 12.45
N ILE A 572 10.84 35.95 11.86
CA ILE A 572 11.38 35.85 10.50
C ILE A 572 12.18 34.55 10.39
N ASP A 573 11.84 33.71 9.41
CA ASP A 573 12.08 32.26 9.41
C ASP A 573 13.51 31.93 8.93
N ASN A 574 14.48 32.18 9.81
CA ASN A 574 15.85 31.74 9.58
C ASN A 574 15.98 30.21 9.63
N ILE A 575 15.02 29.51 10.23
CA ILE A 575 15.06 28.06 10.39
C ILE A 575 14.92 27.39 9.01
N LYS A 576 14.07 27.92 8.13
CA LYS A 576 13.99 27.44 6.74
C LYS A 576 15.30 27.62 5.97
N LEU A 577 16.08 28.65 6.30
CA LEU A 577 17.38 28.97 5.69
C LEU A 577 18.53 28.07 6.18
N ASN A 578 18.41 27.45 7.35
CA ASN A 578 19.46 26.59 7.91
C ASN A 578 19.81 25.40 7.00
N THR A 579 18.84 24.91 6.22
CA THR A 579 19.07 23.86 5.21
C THR A 579 20.11 24.26 4.17
N PHE A 580 20.41 25.54 3.96
CA PHE A 580 21.37 26.01 2.94
C PHE A 580 22.70 26.48 3.54
N ARG A 581 22.80 26.54 4.87
CA ARG A 581 23.97 27.07 5.59
C ARG A 581 25.16 26.11 5.46
N ASN A 582 26.34 26.65 5.19
CA ASN A 582 27.62 25.91 5.12
C ASN A 582 27.63 24.76 4.09
N ILE A 583 26.79 24.80 3.06
CA ILE A 583 26.75 23.78 1.98
C ILE A 583 27.82 24.03 0.91
N GLY A 584 28.58 25.13 1.00
CA GLY A 584 29.63 25.47 0.04
C GLY A 584 29.32 26.69 -0.82
N PHE A 585 28.43 27.58 -0.35
CA PHE A 585 28.06 28.82 -1.04
C PHE A 585 28.42 30.06 -0.19
N PRO A 586 29.68 30.53 -0.22
CA PRO A 586 30.12 31.59 0.68
C PRO A 586 29.31 32.89 0.59
N ASN A 587 28.77 33.18 -0.59
CA ASN A 587 27.91 34.36 -0.80
C ASN A 587 26.57 34.22 -0.07
N PHE A 588 25.98 33.02 -0.05
CA PHE A 588 24.76 32.75 0.71
C PHE A 588 25.03 32.91 2.21
N ASP A 589 26.07 32.26 2.72
CA ASP A 589 26.42 32.29 4.15
C ASP A 589 26.69 33.73 4.62
N ARG A 590 27.45 34.51 3.84
CA ARG A 590 27.70 35.93 4.12
C ARG A 590 26.41 36.76 4.12
N THR A 591 25.48 36.49 3.19
CA THR A 591 24.20 37.21 3.13
C THR A 591 23.32 36.85 4.33
N LEU A 592 23.34 35.58 4.76
CA LEU A 592 22.60 35.10 5.91
C LEU A 592 23.12 35.75 7.20
N GLU A 593 24.44 35.80 7.38
CA GLU A 593 25.09 36.50 8.50
C GLU A 593 24.72 37.99 8.54
N GLN A 594 24.68 38.65 7.38
CA GLN A 594 24.27 40.06 7.29
C GLN A 594 22.81 40.27 7.68
N LEU A 595 21.91 39.36 7.28
CA LEU A 595 20.51 39.40 7.66
C LEU A 595 20.34 39.19 9.17
N GLU A 596 21.01 38.18 9.73
CA GLU A 596 21.00 37.88 11.18
C GLU A 596 21.53 39.06 12.00
N LYS A 597 22.62 39.69 11.55
CA LYS A 597 23.18 40.88 12.19
C LYS A 597 22.23 42.06 12.11
N SER A 598 21.63 42.32 10.95
CA SER A 598 20.66 43.43 10.77
C SER A 598 19.44 43.25 11.66
N LYS A 599 18.94 42.01 11.76
CA LYS A 599 17.85 41.63 12.68
C LYS A 599 18.22 41.88 14.14
N SER A 600 19.41 41.45 14.57
CA SER A 600 19.88 41.70 15.93
C SER A 600 20.01 43.20 16.24
N ILE A 601 20.48 44.01 15.28
CA ILE A 601 20.57 45.46 15.43
C ILE A 601 19.17 46.07 15.56
N ALA A 602 18.24 45.70 14.68
CA ALA A 602 16.86 46.21 14.72
C ALA A 602 16.16 45.87 16.04
N LEU A 603 16.30 44.63 16.54
CA LEU A 603 15.76 44.24 17.85
C LEU A 603 16.33 45.08 19.00
N LYS A 604 17.64 45.32 19.01
CA LYS A 604 18.28 46.18 20.03
C LYS A 604 17.86 47.64 19.93
N GLN A 605 17.68 48.18 18.74
CA GLN A 605 17.31 49.58 18.56
C GLN A 605 15.83 49.83 18.90
N LEU A 606 14.93 49.01 18.35
CA LEU A 606 13.50 49.19 18.51
C LEU A 606 12.97 48.65 19.84
N GLY A 607 13.66 47.65 20.43
CA GLY A 607 13.21 46.99 21.64
C GLY A 607 13.65 47.65 22.94
N LYS A 608 14.56 48.63 22.91
CA LYS A 608 15.18 49.18 24.13
C LYS A 608 14.17 49.83 25.07
N ASP A 609 13.32 50.71 24.55
CA ASP A 609 12.36 51.43 25.38
C ASP A 609 11.29 50.49 25.94
N VAL A 610 10.87 49.50 25.15
CA VAL A 610 9.93 48.46 25.58
C VAL A 610 10.55 47.60 26.69
N PHE A 611 11.81 47.16 26.51
CA PHE A 611 12.55 46.41 27.53
C PHE A 611 12.71 47.19 28.83
N LEU A 612 13.14 48.45 28.75
CA LEU A 612 13.35 49.29 29.95
C LEU A 612 12.04 49.49 30.72
N LYS A 613 10.92 49.67 30.00
CA LYS A 613 9.60 49.76 30.62
C LYS A 613 9.24 48.47 31.35
N ASP A 614 9.36 47.32 30.69
CA ASP A 614 9.02 46.02 31.27
C ASP A 614 9.96 45.67 32.45
N LEU A 615 11.25 46.02 32.36
CA LEU A 615 12.23 45.89 33.44
C LEU A 615 11.83 46.74 34.65
N MET A 616 11.48 48.02 34.44
CA MET A 616 11.01 48.91 35.50
C MET A 616 9.73 48.39 36.15
N ASP A 617 8.80 47.85 35.38
CA ASP A 617 7.55 47.29 35.90
C ASP A 617 7.82 46.10 36.84
N VAL A 618 8.75 45.20 36.48
CA VAL A 618 9.17 44.09 37.36
C VAL A 618 9.91 44.62 38.59
N GLN A 619 10.82 45.58 38.42
CA GLN A 619 11.54 46.21 39.55
C GLN A 619 10.57 46.84 40.57
N ASN A 620 9.60 47.62 40.09
CA ASN A 620 8.58 48.26 40.93
C ASN A 620 7.73 47.22 41.70
N GLN A 621 7.35 46.12 41.05
CA GLN A 621 6.64 45.04 41.72
C GLN A 621 7.48 44.39 42.84
N VAL A 622 8.79 44.22 42.61
CA VAL A 622 9.70 43.67 43.63
C VAL A 622 9.87 44.65 44.80
N GLU A 623 10.06 45.95 44.52
CA GLU A 623 10.27 46.97 45.56
C GLU A 623 9.04 47.15 46.46
N THR A 624 7.83 47.19 45.87
CA THR A 624 6.58 47.32 46.64
C THR A 624 6.31 46.13 47.58
N LEU A 625 6.97 44.99 47.33
CA LEU A 625 6.86 43.76 48.10
C LEU A 625 8.08 43.48 48.99
N PHE A 626 9.18 44.23 48.85
CA PHE A 626 10.46 43.91 49.49
C PHE A 626 10.41 43.87 51.03
N ASN A 627 9.59 44.75 51.62
CA ASN A 627 9.40 44.84 53.07
C ASN A 627 8.13 44.11 53.57
N LYS A 628 7.46 43.32 52.72
CA LYS A 628 6.23 42.58 53.06
C LYS A 628 6.49 41.08 53.04
N LYS A 629 5.82 40.32 53.91
CA LYS A 629 5.77 38.85 53.77
C LYS A 629 4.88 38.50 52.59
N VAL A 630 5.41 37.78 51.61
CA VAL A 630 4.70 37.31 50.42
C VAL A 630 4.53 35.80 50.46
N ASN A 631 3.39 35.29 49.98
CA ASN A 631 3.21 33.84 49.87
C ASN A 631 4.10 33.25 48.75
N ARG A 632 4.29 31.92 48.77
CA ARG A 632 5.12 31.22 47.77
C ARG A 632 4.64 31.43 46.33
N ILE A 633 3.33 31.54 46.11
CA ILE A 633 2.74 31.72 44.78
C ILE A 633 3.13 33.07 44.18
N THR A 634 3.08 34.14 44.98
CA THR A 634 3.46 35.49 44.55
C THR A 634 4.96 35.57 44.23
N LYS A 635 5.81 34.93 45.04
CA LYS A 635 7.25 34.84 44.74
C LYS A 635 7.52 34.07 43.45
N LYS A 636 6.81 32.95 43.22
CA LYS A 636 6.89 32.20 41.95
C LYS A 636 6.47 33.08 40.76
N LYS A 637 5.37 33.83 40.87
CA LYS A 637 4.92 34.76 39.81
C LYS A 637 5.96 35.83 39.46
N LEU A 638 6.71 36.35 40.43
CA LEU A 638 7.77 37.33 40.16
C LEU A 638 8.98 36.70 39.44
N LEU A 639 9.37 35.49 39.84
CA LEU A 639 10.39 34.72 39.11
C LEU A 639 9.93 34.44 37.68
N ASP A 640 8.68 34.01 37.52
CA ASP A 640 8.03 33.78 36.23
C ASP A 640 8.03 35.04 35.33
N SER A 641 7.76 36.22 35.90
CA SER A 641 7.82 37.51 35.18
C SER A 641 9.26 37.87 34.80
N PHE A 642 10.22 37.63 35.68
CA PHE A 642 11.64 37.84 35.39
C PHE A 642 12.15 36.91 34.28
N ASP A 643 11.80 35.63 34.32
CA ASP A 643 12.17 34.67 33.29
C ASP A 643 11.54 35.05 31.94
N THR A 644 10.29 35.52 31.95
CA THR A 644 9.61 36.05 30.74
C THR A 644 10.37 37.25 30.17
N LEU A 645 10.78 38.19 31.02
CA LEU A 645 11.58 39.35 30.61
C LEU A 645 12.89 38.91 29.95
N ILE A 646 13.63 37.97 30.55
CA ILE A 646 14.88 37.47 29.95
C ILE A 646 14.63 36.78 28.61
N GLN A 647 13.59 35.95 28.51
CA GLN A 647 13.28 35.24 27.27
C GLN A 647 12.84 36.21 26.15
N ASP A 648 11.98 37.17 26.47
CA ASP A 648 11.49 38.15 25.51
C ASP A 648 12.57 39.16 25.10
N TYR A 649 13.62 39.33 25.90
CA TYR A 649 14.67 40.31 25.63
C TYR A 649 16.06 39.71 25.71
N TYR A 650 16.23 38.46 25.25
CA TYR A 650 17.50 37.74 25.34
C TYR A 650 18.68 38.51 24.72
N PHE A 651 18.40 39.32 23.70
CA PHE A 651 19.38 40.18 23.01
C PHE A 651 19.88 41.38 23.84
N PHE A 652 19.26 41.66 25.00
CA PHE A 652 19.72 42.63 25.99
C PHE A 652 20.37 41.99 27.22
N LYS A 653 20.40 40.66 27.31
CA LYS A 653 20.88 39.94 28.49
C LYS A 653 22.32 40.34 28.87
N ASP A 654 23.18 40.49 27.88
CA ASP A 654 24.59 40.86 28.11
C ASP A 654 24.71 42.36 28.42
N ASP A 655 23.98 43.21 27.70
CA ASP A 655 24.01 44.67 27.82
C ASP A 655 23.51 45.15 29.21
N PHE A 656 22.62 44.39 29.87
CA PHE A 656 22.01 44.70 31.18
C PHE A 656 22.25 43.59 32.22
N SER A 657 23.36 42.87 32.09
CA SER A 657 23.66 41.70 32.92
C SER A 657 23.76 42.03 34.42
N GLU A 658 24.25 43.22 34.78
CA GLU A 658 24.35 43.65 36.19
C GLU A 658 22.96 43.89 36.78
N GLU A 659 22.11 44.67 36.12
CA GLU A 659 20.77 45.02 36.58
C GLU A 659 19.86 43.79 36.69
N LEU A 660 19.94 42.88 35.71
CA LEU A 660 19.20 41.62 35.74
C LEU A 660 19.66 40.72 36.89
N ASN A 661 20.97 40.64 37.14
CA ASN A 661 21.52 39.87 38.26
C ASN A 661 21.11 40.47 39.61
N GLU A 662 21.10 41.79 39.75
CA GLU A 662 20.62 42.46 40.95
C GLU A 662 19.14 42.19 41.20
N LEU A 663 18.30 42.30 40.16
CA LEU A 663 16.87 42.04 40.23
C LEU A 663 16.60 40.58 40.65
N TYR A 664 17.28 39.61 40.04
CA TYR A 664 17.18 38.20 40.42
C TYR A 664 17.53 37.97 41.90
N LYS A 665 18.64 38.56 42.37
CA LYS A 665 19.04 38.50 43.79
C LYS A 665 18.00 39.14 44.71
N LYS A 666 17.42 40.29 44.31
CA LYS A 666 16.36 40.97 45.08
C LYS A 666 15.11 40.10 45.19
N ILE A 667 14.65 39.47 44.10
CA ILE A 667 13.54 38.50 44.12
C ILE A 667 13.85 37.34 45.08
N GLY A 668 15.07 36.81 45.03
CA GLY A 668 15.54 35.75 45.93
C GLY A 668 15.43 36.12 47.41
N LYS A 669 15.70 37.39 47.76
CA LYS A 669 15.67 37.92 49.14
C LYS A 669 14.27 38.22 49.70
N LEU A 670 13.21 38.14 48.90
CA LEU A 670 11.84 38.36 49.37
C LEU A 670 11.46 37.36 50.48
N GLN A 671 10.98 37.90 51.62
CA GLN A 671 10.55 37.11 52.77
C GLN A 671 9.25 36.35 52.45
N THR A 672 9.28 35.02 52.58
CA THR A 672 8.11 34.19 52.31
C THR A 672 7.34 33.87 53.57
N SER A 673 6.02 34.08 53.56
CA SER A 673 5.11 33.46 54.51
C SER A 673 4.92 31.99 54.11
N ASN A 674 4.93 31.09 55.10
CA ASN A 674 4.67 29.65 54.90
C ASN A 674 3.34 29.41 54.19
#